data_AF-A0A8J5BHF6-F1
#
_entry.id   AF-A0A8J5BHF6-F1
#
_cell.length_a   1.000
_cell.length_b   1.000
_cell.length_c   1.000
_cell.angle_alpha   90.00
_cell.angle_beta   90.00
_cell.angle_gamma   90.00
#
_symmetry.space_group_name_H-M   'P 1'
#
loop_
_entity.id
_entity.type
_entity.pdbx_description
1 polymer ?
#
loop_
_entity_poly.entity_id
_entity_poly.type
_entity_poly.pdbx_seq_one_letter_code
_entity_poly.pdbx_strand_id
1 'polypeptide(L)'
;MNILLIDSYDSFTFNLTTLIEQAVPGASVVTIHNDSVSASVLVDTYLSVFDAVVVGPGPGCPQNPADVGCVPQIWSNSKNVVVPTLGVCLGFQSLCLGEGLSVDRLKLVKHGQVAQIAHNGDALFADVPEVFDSVRYHSLHVPWAESAILPLAWTSDIVDGNTVDVLMAGKHAHRPFWGVQYHPESICSHFGDKLVHNFCVLAREYNKTREFPENREKLLQEFTAKFSIKPAPLTKSAQLSIAKPLEETSAQKGEVLFDKISLDRARFSHDAYPETMVCLGEHLHRQQQHFVMLNSAAIPGRWSILGLLDEGKTRCITHYTDYKASHAFMKTWGNDPHEHTPRSEYLVKLGDDGIWGYLSAYMKPKIEKFRACRDAIADCPFYGGLVGYFSYETNETRGIDALVNPTPADRPFPDVNLVDVERSVLFDHQECCLYVVSVTDDDHEWVRKTSAELQTFFFAPDFEAQKDALFASIPSTSAALSGEPKVSIPDQDDYIQRVEKCQEYLRAGESYELCLTAQTKIKVPQKLRPWDLYKILYTRNPAPYSCFLDLQDATLVGSSPERFLSWSKDGVCEFRPIKGTIKNTPEMTRAIAEEKLNTPKERAENLMIVDLIRHDLNQMLRNVRVDKLMTVEEYKTVFQLVSVIQGDLHGQYSGIDALAHSLPPGSMTGAPKLRSVELLRELENNHRRGIYSGVCGFWSVSDQGDWSVVIRSAFSYKDESEAWEHTDDPASMESSAHESTGECQIWRIGAGGAITVLSDPMEEWLEMKTKLESALQAFV
;
A
#
# COMPACT_ATOMS: atom_id res chain seq x y z
N MET A 1 19.93 10.90 -25.89
CA MET A 1 20.49 9.52 -25.82
C MET A 1 19.32 8.59 -25.55
N ASN A 2 19.12 7.55 -26.36
CA ASN A 2 18.04 6.59 -26.21
C ASN A 2 18.57 5.37 -25.46
N ILE A 3 18.04 5.11 -24.27
CA ILE A 3 18.48 4.06 -23.37
C ILE A 3 17.35 3.05 -23.22
N LEU A 4 17.65 1.77 -23.42
CA LEU A 4 16.75 0.68 -23.08
C LEU A 4 17.01 0.27 -21.64
N LEU A 5 15.99 0.31 -20.78
CA LEU A 5 16.03 -0.25 -19.43
C LEU A 5 15.22 -1.55 -19.40
N ILE A 6 15.82 -2.63 -18.94
CA ILE A 6 15.15 -3.93 -18.82
C ILE A 6 14.84 -4.18 -17.35
N ASP A 7 13.56 -4.26 -17.05
CA ASP A 7 13.00 -4.57 -15.73
C ASP A 7 12.77 -6.08 -15.59
N SER A 8 13.26 -6.68 -14.51
CA SER A 8 13.00 -8.07 -14.15
C SER A 8 11.95 -8.16 -13.03
N TYR A 9 10.91 -7.32 -13.08
CA TYR A 9 9.86 -7.20 -12.06
C TYR A 9 10.39 -6.82 -10.67
N ASP A 10 11.40 -5.94 -10.65
CA ASP A 10 11.98 -5.44 -9.40
C ASP A 10 11.22 -4.24 -8.85
N SER A 11 11.22 -4.03 -7.53
CA SER A 11 10.59 -2.86 -6.91
C SER A 11 11.50 -1.63 -6.85
N PHE A 12 12.63 -1.58 -7.57
CA PHE A 12 13.52 -0.42 -7.62
C PHE A 12 13.81 0.10 -9.03
N THR A 13 13.36 -0.59 -10.09
CA THR A 13 13.68 -0.24 -11.49
C THR A 13 13.32 1.19 -11.90
N PHE A 14 12.16 1.73 -11.53
CA PHE A 14 11.81 3.13 -11.85
C PHE A 14 12.59 4.17 -11.05
N ASN A 15 13.17 3.81 -9.90
CA ASN A 15 14.16 4.66 -9.24
C ASN A 15 15.41 4.77 -10.11
N LEU A 16 15.83 3.67 -10.75
CA LEU A 16 16.94 3.65 -11.70
C LEU A 16 16.63 4.45 -12.97
N THR A 17 15.39 4.38 -13.51
CA THR A 17 14.94 5.27 -14.59
C THR A 17 15.15 6.74 -14.22
N THR A 18 14.67 7.14 -13.04
CA THR A 18 14.77 8.52 -12.56
C THR A 18 16.22 8.94 -12.35
N LEU A 19 17.04 8.05 -11.80
CA LEU A 19 18.48 8.26 -11.64
C LEU A 19 19.17 8.52 -12.99
N ILE A 20 18.83 7.73 -14.03
CA ILE A 20 19.36 7.91 -15.39
C ILE A 20 18.94 9.25 -15.98
N GLU A 21 17.67 9.63 -15.88
CA GLU A 21 17.15 10.90 -16.41
C GLU A 21 17.79 12.12 -15.71
N GLN A 22 18.05 12.02 -14.41
CA GLN A 22 18.73 13.06 -13.63
C GLN A 22 20.23 13.17 -13.96
N ALA A 23 20.92 12.03 -14.04
CA ALA A 23 22.34 11.97 -14.34
C ALA A 23 22.66 12.39 -15.79
N VAL A 24 21.70 12.20 -16.70
CA VAL A 24 21.87 12.46 -18.14
C VAL A 24 20.69 13.29 -18.68
N PRO A 25 20.73 14.62 -18.52
CA PRO A 25 19.69 15.49 -19.03
C PRO A 25 19.44 15.29 -20.52
N GLY A 26 18.17 15.05 -20.89
CA GLY A 26 17.76 14.77 -22.27
C GLY A 26 17.98 13.32 -22.73
N ALA A 27 18.28 12.40 -21.82
CA ALA A 27 18.11 10.98 -22.08
C ALA A 27 16.62 10.62 -22.23
N SER A 28 16.32 9.70 -23.16
CA SER A 28 15.02 9.07 -23.30
C SER A 28 15.17 7.62 -22.87
N VAL A 29 14.55 7.25 -21.75
CA VAL A 29 14.59 5.89 -21.21
C VAL A 29 13.32 5.16 -21.63
N VAL A 30 13.48 4.01 -22.30
CA VAL A 30 12.38 3.11 -22.61
C VAL A 30 12.52 1.89 -21.72
N THR A 31 11.60 1.72 -20.77
CA THR A 31 11.59 0.56 -19.86
C THR A 31 10.68 -0.53 -20.40
N ILE A 32 11.13 -1.78 -20.36
CA ILE A 32 10.37 -2.98 -20.74
C ILE A 32 10.51 -4.05 -19.66
N HIS A 33 9.58 -5.02 -19.60
CA HIS A 33 9.83 -6.27 -18.86
C HIS A 33 10.75 -7.20 -19.66
N ASN A 34 11.57 -7.98 -18.96
CA ASN A 34 12.57 -8.88 -19.54
C ASN A 34 11.97 -10.02 -20.41
N ASP A 35 10.67 -10.27 -20.31
CA ASP A 35 9.89 -11.29 -21.00
C ASP A 35 8.89 -10.71 -22.03
N SER A 36 8.75 -9.38 -22.08
CA SER A 36 7.81 -8.67 -22.98
C SER A 36 8.17 -8.78 -24.47
N VAL A 37 9.44 -9.09 -24.77
CA VAL A 37 9.96 -9.23 -26.12
C VAL A 37 10.84 -10.47 -26.21
N SER A 38 10.66 -11.27 -27.26
CA SER A 38 11.52 -12.43 -27.46
C SER A 38 12.96 -11.99 -27.73
N ALA A 39 13.92 -12.76 -27.22
CA ALA A 39 15.33 -12.42 -27.30
C ALA A 39 15.82 -12.18 -28.74
N SER A 40 15.38 -13.00 -29.70
CA SER A 40 15.73 -12.81 -31.12
C SER A 40 15.18 -11.51 -31.69
N VAL A 41 13.92 -11.18 -31.40
CA VAL A 41 13.30 -9.94 -31.88
C VAL A 41 14.02 -8.73 -31.30
N LEU A 42 14.31 -8.73 -29.99
CA LEU A 42 15.06 -7.66 -29.35
C LEU A 42 16.43 -7.49 -30.01
N VAL A 43 17.23 -8.56 -30.03
CA VAL A 43 18.64 -8.54 -30.43
C VAL A 43 18.81 -8.26 -31.94
N ASP A 44 18.00 -8.91 -32.78
CA ASP A 44 18.16 -8.83 -34.24
C ASP A 44 17.48 -7.61 -34.86
N THR A 45 16.42 -7.07 -34.23
CA THR A 45 15.61 -5.98 -34.82
C THR A 45 15.79 -4.64 -34.12
N TYR A 46 15.78 -4.63 -32.78
CA TYR A 46 15.60 -3.39 -32.03
C TYR A 46 16.84 -2.92 -31.28
N LEU A 47 17.70 -3.82 -30.81
CA LEU A 47 18.83 -3.48 -29.95
C LEU A 47 19.74 -2.42 -30.58
N SER A 48 19.92 -2.49 -31.91
CA SER A 48 20.76 -1.58 -32.68
C SER A 48 20.29 -0.11 -32.68
N VAL A 49 19.04 0.18 -32.28
CA VAL A 49 18.49 1.55 -32.25
C VAL A 49 18.84 2.30 -30.97
N PHE A 50 19.25 1.58 -29.92
CA PHE A 50 19.60 2.17 -28.62
C PHE A 50 21.07 2.56 -28.54
N ASP A 51 21.33 3.67 -27.85
CA ASP A 51 22.69 4.13 -27.55
C ASP A 51 23.31 3.30 -26.42
N ALA A 52 22.50 2.87 -25.45
CA ALA A 52 22.93 2.00 -24.37
C ALA A 52 21.78 1.13 -23.85
N VAL A 53 22.13 0.07 -23.14
CA VAL A 53 21.21 -0.78 -22.39
C VAL A 53 21.57 -0.70 -20.91
N VAL A 54 20.56 -0.66 -20.06
CA VAL A 54 20.70 -0.89 -18.63
C VAL A 54 19.85 -2.11 -18.29
N VAL A 55 20.44 -3.12 -17.70
CA VAL A 55 19.72 -4.29 -17.16
C VAL A 55 19.57 -4.04 -15.67
N GLY A 56 18.32 -3.85 -15.24
CA GLY A 56 18.00 -3.53 -13.86
C GLY A 56 18.24 -4.70 -12.89
N PRO A 57 18.01 -4.45 -11.59
CA PRO A 57 17.91 -5.49 -10.58
C PRO A 57 16.70 -6.40 -10.83
N GLY A 58 16.57 -7.45 -10.02
CA GLY A 58 15.44 -8.36 -10.03
C GLY A 58 15.53 -9.41 -8.92
N PRO A 59 14.39 -10.01 -8.55
CA PRO A 59 14.37 -11.19 -7.70
C PRO A 59 14.84 -12.43 -8.47
N GLY A 60 15.04 -13.52 -7.75
CA GLY A 60 15.36 -14.82 -8.29
C GLY A 60 16.85 -15.00 -8.59
N CYS A 61 17.14 -15.80 -9.61
CA CYS A 61 18.46 -16.33 -9.88
C CYS A 61 18.78 -16.25 -11.38
N PRO A 62 19.93 -15.70 -11.80
CA PRO A 62 20.24 -15.55 -13.23
C PRO A 62 20.44 -16.89 -13.95
N GLN A 63 20.64 -17.99 -13.21
CA GLN A 63 20.64 -19.35 -13.75
C GLN A 63 19.25 -19.85 -14.16
N ASN A 64 18.18 -19.23 -13.66
CA ASN A 64 16.81 -19.56 -14.01
C ASN A 64 16.36 -18.68 -15.20
N PRO A 65 16.08 -19.27 -16.38
CA PRO A 65 15.69 -18.50 -17.56
C PRO A 65 14.41 -17.67 -17.38
N ALA A 66 13.50 -18.06 -16.48
CA ALA A 66 12.28 -17.32 -16.21
C ALA A 66 12.57 -15.96 -15.54
N ASP A 67 13.66 -15.85 -14.76
CA ASP A 67 13.98 -14.64 -13.99
C ASP A 67 14.72 -13.59 -14.83
N VAL A 68 15.29 -13.99 -15.98
CA VAL A 68 16.14 -13.13 -16.82
C VAL A 68 15.64 -12.95 -18.25
N GLY A 69 14.68 -13.75 -18.72
CA GLY A 69 14.03 -13.58 -20.02
C GLY A 69 15.02 -13.39 -21.18
N CYS A 70 14.95 -12.23 -21.84
CA CYS A 70 15.79 -11.88 -22.99
C CYS A 70 17.22 -11.42 -22.66
N VAL A 71 17.55 -11.22 -21.38
CA VAL A 71 18.83 -10.63 -20.95
C VAL A 71 20.06 -11.45 -21.38
N PRO A 72 20.11 -12.80 -21.25
CA PRO A 72 21.32 -13.57 -21.57
C PRO A 72 21.82 -13.41 -23.03
N GLN A 73 20.90 -13.15 -23.95
CA GLN A 73 21.21 -12.98 -25.37
C GLN A 73 21.86 -11.62 -25.67
N ILE A 74 21.72 -10.64 -24.78
CA ILE A 74 22.39 -9.33 -24.89
C ILE A 74 23.91 -9.52 -24.73
N TRP A 75 24.33 -10.36 -23.80
CA TRP A 75 25.75 -10.63 -23.52
C TRP A 75 26.41 -11.46 -24.61
N SER A 76 25.68 -12.44 -25.15
CA SER A 76 26.21 -13.41 -26.12
C SER A 76 26.09 -12.97 -27.59
N ASN A 77 25.37 -11.88 -27.88
CA ASN A 77 25.18 -11.41 -29.25
C ASN A 77 26.52 -11.02 -29.91
N SER A 78 26.97 -11.89 -30.80
CA SER A 78 28.20 -11.75 -31.59
C SER A 78 27.93 -11.48 -33.07
N LYS A 79 26.65 -11.49 -33.51
CA LYS A 79 26.32 -11.60 -34.93
C LYS A 79 26.05 -10.29 -35.65
N ASN A 80 25.58 -9.23 -34.97
CA ASN A 80 25.11 -8.00 -35.63
C ASN A 80 25.72 -6.71 -35.06
N VAL A 81 25.42 -6.34 -33.81
CA VAL A 81 25.85 -5.07 -33.18
C VAL A 81 26.00 -5.27 -31.67
N VAL A 82 27.11 -4.81 -31.10
CA VAL A 82 27.30 -4.75 -29.65
C VAL A 82 26.91 -3.36 -29.16
N VAL A 83 26.06 -3.31 -28.14
CA VAL A 83 25.58 -2.06 -27.53
C VAL A 83 26.23 -1.93 -26.15
N PRO A 84 26.69 -0.73 -25.75
CA PRO A 84 27.14 -0.50 -24.39
C PRO A 84 26.07 -0.87 -23.36
N THR A 85 26.43 -1.71 -22.39
CA THR A 85 25.45 -2.25 -21.42
C THR A 85 25.96 -2.15 -19.99
N LEU A 86 25.09 -1.70 -19.08
CA LEU A 86 25.31 -1.69 -17.63
C LEU A 86 24.36 -2.69 -16.96
N GLY A 87 24.87 -3.69 -16.25
CA GLY A 87 24.07 -4.57 -15.40
C GLY A 87 24.06 -4.11 -13.94
N VAL A 88 22.89 -4.06 -13.31
CA VAL A 88 22.72 -3.75 -11.88
C VAL A 88 22.19 -4.97 -11.15
N CYS A 89 22.84 -5.39 -10.06
CA CYS A 89 22.49 -6.56 -9.26
C CYS A 89 22.28 -7.82 -10.12
N LEU A 90 21.04 -8.28 -10.33
CA LEU A 90 20.71 -9.41 -11.22
C LEU A 90 21.31 -9.24 -12.62
N GLY A 91 21.28 -8.02 -13.18
CA GLY A 91 21.90 -7.73 -14.47
C GLY A 91 23.42 -7.95 -14.48
N PHE A 92 24.12 -7.59 -13.40
CA PHE A 92 25.55 -7.85 -13.26
C PHE A 92 25.85 -9.34 -13.09
N GLN A 93 25.04 -10.04 -12.29
CA GLN A 93 25.18 -11.48 -12.10
C GLN A 93 24.93 -12.23 -13.42
N SER A 94 23.94 -11.81 -14.21
CA SER A 94 23.65 -12.34 -15.55
C SER A 94 24.81 -12.13 -16.53
N LEU A 95 25.45 -10.94 -16.52
CA LEU A 95 26.65 -10.68 -17.32
C LEU A 95 27.78 -11.64 -16.94
N CYS A 96 28.08 -11.78 -15.65
CA CYS A 96 29.14 -12.66 -15.16
C CYS A 96 28.86 -14.13 -15.53
N LEU A 97 27.62 -14.59 -15.37
CA LEU A 97 27.19 -15.93 -15.76
C LEU A 97 27.35 -16.16 -17.28
N GLY A 98 27.01 -15.16 -18.09
CA GLY A 98 27.19 -15.19 -19.55
C GLY A 98 28.65 -15.34 -19.99
N GLU A 99 29.60 -14.88 -19.17
CA GLU A 99 31.04 -15.03 -19.37
C GLU A 99 31.65 -16.23 -18.63
N GLY A 100 30.81 -17.14 -18.13
CA GLY A 100 31.22 -18.42 -17.55
C GLY A 100 31.61 -18.38 -16.07
N LEU A 101 31.36 -17.27 -15.36
CA LEU A 101 31.51 -17.22 -13.91
C LEU A 101 30.34 -17.89 -13.20
N SER A 102 30.56 -18.39 -11.99
CA SER A 102 29.46 -18.89 -11.15
C SER A 102 28.76 -17.74 -10.42
N VAL A 103 27.52 -18.00 -10.01
CA VAL A 103 26.74 -17.14 -9.11
C VAL A 103 26.35 -17.98 -7.91
N ASP A 104 26.84 -17.59 -6.75
CA ASP A 104 26.78 -18.36 -5.51
C ASP A 104 25.96 -17.61 -4.46
N ARG A 105 25.47 -18.31 -3.44
CA ARG A 105 24.79 -17.68 -2.29
C ARG A 105 25.80 -16.99 -1.38
N LEU A 106 25.48 -15.77 -0.96
CA LEU A 106 26.22 -15.09 0.10
C LEU A 106 26.07 -15.84 1.42
N LYS A 107 27.20 -15.96 2.13
CA LYS A 107 27.20 -16.44 3.51
C LYS A 107 26.57 -15.43 4.47
N LEU A 108 26.77 -14.15 4.22
CA LEU A 108 26.17 -13.04 4.97
C LEU A 108 25.31 -12.19 4.03
N VAL A 109 24.00 -12.41 4.06
CA VAL A 109 23.06 -11.68 3.22
C VAL A 109 22.87 -10.26 3.73
N LYS A 110 22.85 -9.29 2.82
CA LYS A 110 22.67 -7.86 3.11
C LYS A 110 21.50 -7.33 2.28
N HIS A 111 20.35 -7.20 2.94
CA HIS A 111 19.16 -6.56 2.40
C HIS A 111 18.95 -5.21 3.08
N GLY A 112 18.83 -4.13 2.31
CA GLY A 112 18.57 -2.78 2.83
C GLY A 112 19.69 -2.22 3.71
N GLN A 113 20.92 -2.71 3.54
CA GLN A 113 22.05 -2.32 4.37
C GLN A 113 23.09 -1.54 3.56
N VAL A 114 23.58 -0.45 4.14
CA VAL A 114 24.69 0.35 3.59
C VAL A 114 26.01 -0.38 3.86
N ALA A 115 26.85 -0.47 2.84
CA ALA A 115 28.20 -1.01 2.92
C ALA A 115 29.22 -0.04 2.30
N GLN A 116 30.45 -0.10 2.78
CA GLN A 116 31.57 0.64 2.22
C GLN A 116 32.14 -0.11 1.02
N ILE A 117 32.09 0.51 -0.15
CA ILE A 117 32.59 -0.05 -1.42
C ILE A 117 33.88 0.66 -1.78
N ALA A 118 34.95 -0.12 -1.98
CA ALA A 118 36.22 0.36 -2.50
C ALA A 118 36.35 0.06 -4.00
N HIS A 119 36.98 0.94 -4.77
CA HIS A 119 37.18 0.75 -6.22
C HIS A 119 38.62 1.04 -6.67
N ASN A 120 39.01 0.53 -7.84
CA ASN A 120 40.38 0.60 -8.36
C ASN A 120 40.69 1.84 -9.23
N GLY A 121 39.83 2.86 -9.21
CA GLY A 121 39.98 4.08 -10.03
C GLY A 121 39.62 3.96 -11.52
N ASP A 122 38.93 2.90 -11.95
CA ASP A 122 38.46 2.77 -13.34
C ASP A 122 37.57 3.95 -13.79
N ALA A 123 37.52 4.21 -15.10
CA ALA A 123 36.74 5.30 -15.69
C ALA A 123 35.24 5.24 -15.36
N LEU A 124 34.68 4.05 -15.05
CA LEU A 124 33.31 3.93 -14.56
C LEU A 124 33.09 4.70 -13.23
N PHE A 125 34.13 4.80 -12.41
CA PHE A 125 34.15 5.47 -11.11
C PHE A 125 34.91 6.81 -11.14
N ALA A 126 35.01 7.45 -12.32
CA ALA A 126 35.60 8.78 -12.42
C ALA A 126 34.88 9.77 -11.50
N ASP A 127 35.66 10.59 -10.77
CA ASP A 127 35.17 11.56 -9.78
C ASP A 127 34.34 10.96 -8.63
N VAL A 128 34.47 9.65 -8.37
CA VAL A 128 33.95 8.98 -7.17
C VAL A 128 35.12 8.79 -6.18
N PRO A 129 34.92 9.03 -4.87
CA PRO A 129 35.94 8.73 -3.88
C PRO A 129 36.31 7.24 -3.85
N GLU A 130 37.60 6.93 -3.59
CA GLU A 130 38.14 5.56 -3.57
C GLU A 130 37.30 4.59 -2.74
N VAL A 131 36.72 5.09 -1.64
CA VAL A 131 35.76 4.39 -0.79
C VAL A 131 34.49 5.24 -0.66
N PHE A 132 33.34 4.63 -0.88
CA PHE A 132 32.04 5.29 -0.77
C PHE A 132 30.96 4.34 -0.20
N ASP A 133 29.88 4.92 0.30
CA ASP A 133 28.76 4.17 0.88
C ASP A 133 27.68 3.87 -0.16
N SER A 134 27.26 2.60 -0.25
CA SER A 134 26.14 2.19 -1.10
C SER A 134 25.33 1.05 -0.50
N VAL A 135 24.04 0.98 -0.88
CA VAL A 135 23.10 -0.03 -0.39
C VAL A 135 23.23 -1.35 -1.15
N ARG A 136 23.10 -2.44 -0.40
CA ARG A 136 23.05 -3.82 -0.89
C ARG A 136 21.66 -4.43 -0.65
N TYR A 137 21.15 -5.12 -1.67
CA TYR A 137 19.95 -5.98 -1.58
C TYR A 137 20.17 -7.41 -2.07
N HIS A 138 21.42 -7.80 -2.33
CA HIS A 138 21.68 -9.07 -2.98
C HIS A 138 21.86 -10.22 -1.98
N SER A 139 21.27 -11.37 -2.30
CA SER A 139 21.51 -12.66 -1.61
C SER A 139 22.53 -13.51 -2.35
N LEU A 140 22.69 -13.24 -3.65
CA LEU A 140 23.62 -13.93 -4.52
C LEU A 140 24.81 -13.03 -4.83
N HIS A 141 25.97 -13.62 -5.10
CA HIS A 141 27.15 -12.89 -5.55
C HIS A 141 27.93 -13.69 -6.57
N VAL A 142 28.81 -13.00 -7.29
CA VAL A 142 29.79 -13.60 -8.18
C VAL A 142 31.11 -13.78 -7.41
N PRO A 143 31.62 -15.00 -7.23
CA PRO A 143 32.93 -15.21 -6.63
C PRO A 143 34.04 -14.63 -7.50
N TRP A 144 35.14 -14.22 -6.88
CA TRP A 144 36.31 -13.78 -7.65
C TRP A 144 36.94 -14.99 -8.35
N ALA A 145 36.98 -14.96 -9.68
CA ALA A 145 37.73 -15.91 -10.49
C ALA A 145 38.36 -15.23 -11.71
N GLU A 146 39.45 -15.80 -12.23
CA GLU A 146 40.04 -15.34 -13.49
C GLU A 146 39.05 -15.54 -14.65
N SER A 147 38.71 -14.45 -15.34
CA SER A 147 37.75 -14.47 -16.45
C SER A 147 37.91 -13.24 -17.36
N ALA A 148 37.04 -13.13 -18.36
CA ALA A 148 36.92 -11.91 -19.18
C ALA A 148 36.33 -10.73 -18.40
N ILE A 149 35.78 -10.94 -17.20
CA ILE A 149 35.31 -9.87 -16.32
C ILE A 149 36.46 -9.41 -15.41
N LEU A 150 36.89 -8.18 -15.63
CA LEU A 150 37.89 -7.49 -14.82
C LEU A 150 37.21 -6.84 -13.60
N PRO A 151 37.65 -7.16 -12.37
CA PRO A 151 37.06 -6.59 -11.16
C PRO A 151 37.38 -5.10 -11.05
N LEU A 152 36.38 -4.30 -10.66
CA LEU A 152 36.50 -2.85 -10.52
C LEU A 152 36.27 -2.34 -9.09
N ALA A 153 35.40 -3.01 -8.32
CA ALA A 153 35.08 -2.61 -6.95
C ALA A 153 34.74 -3.82 -6.07
N TRP A 154 34.92 -3.68 -4.75
CA TRP A 154 34.65 -4.72 -3.75
C TRP A 154 34.24 -4.12 -2.40
N THR A 155 33.68 -4.95 -1.53
CA THR A 155 33.45 -4.66 -0.10
C THR A 155 33.97 -5.83 0.72
N SER A 156 34.34 -5.59 1.97
CA SER A 156 34.80 -6.64 2.87
C SER A 156 33.72 -6.98 3.90
N ASP A 157 33.29 -8.24 3.94
CA ASP A 157 32.38 -8.79 4.96
C ASP A 157 33.17 -9.61 5.99
N ILE A 158 32.67 -9.72 7.22
CA ILE A 158 33.22 -10.61 8.25
C ILE A 158 32.33 -11.85 8.34
N VAL A 159 32.89 -13.01 8.00
CA VAL A 159 32.19 -14.30 8.05
C VAL A 159 33.02 -15.29 8.86
N ASP A 160 32.43 -15.84 9.92
CA ASP A 160 33.10 -16.77 10.84
C ASP A 160 34.45 -16.23 11.37
N GLY A 161 34.53 -14.92 11.62
CA GLY A 161 35.73 -14.23 12.09
C GLY A 161 36.78 -13.93 11.02
N ASN A 162 36.55 -14.31 9.76
CA ASN A 162 37.45 -14.03 8.63
C ASN A 162 36.90 -12.93 7.74
N THR A 163 37.79 -12.08 7.23
CA THR A 163 37.44 -11.07 6.22
C THR A 163 37.31 -11.75 4.86
N VAL A 164 36.17 -11.55 4.20
CA VAL A 164 35.86 -12.06 2.87
C VAL A 164 35.51 -10.89 1.97
N ASP A 165 36.27 -10.73 0.88
CA ASP A 165 35.96 -9.71 -0.12
C ASP A 165 34.87 -10.19 -1.06
N VAL A 166 33.88 -9.33 -1.27
CA VAL A 166 32.73 -9.55 -2.16
C VAL A 166 32.85 -8.61 -3.34
N LEU A 167 32.82 -9.16 -4.55
CA LEU A 167 32.89 -8.38 -5.79
C LEU A 167 31.65 -7.47 -5.93
N MET A 168 31.89 -6.17 -6.08
CA MET A 168 30.85 -5.14 -6.16
C MET A 168 30.73 -4.50 -7.54
N ALA A 169 31.73 -4.60 -8.39
CA ALA A 169 31.64 -4.15 -9.78
C ALA A 169 32.66 -4.85 -10.68
N GLY A 170 32.35 -4.94 -11.97
CA GLY A 170 33.25 -5.49 -12.98
C GLY A 170 33.00 -4.91 -14.37
N LYS A 171 33.96 -5.10 -15.27
CA LYS A 171 33.82 -4.80 -16.70
C LYS A 171 34.31 -5.95 -17.56
N HIS A 172 33.71 -6.15 -18.72
CA HIS A 172 34.25 -7.08 -19.69
C HIS A 172 35.55 -6.48 -20.31
N ALA A 173 36.58 -7.32 -20.49
CA ALA A 173 37.89 -6.91 -21.00
C ALA A 173 37.89 -6.31 -22.41
N HIS A 174 37.00 -6.77 -23.30
CA HIS A 174 36.95 -6.38 -24.71
C HIS A 174 35.60 -5.84 -25.20
N ARG A 175 34.51 -6.10 -24.48
CA ARG A 175 33.15 -5.64 -24.84
C ARG A 175 32.77 -4.46 -23.94
N PRO A 176 31.94 -3.52 -24.42
CA PRO A 176 31.48 -2.37 -23.64
C PRO A 176 30.40 -2.79 -22.63
N PHE A 177 30.72 -3.76 -21.77
CA PHE A 177 29.83 -4.27 -20.74
C PHE A 177 30.43 -3.96 -19.38
N TRP A 178 29.61 -3.38 -18.51
CA TRP A 178 29.93 -3.08 -17.13
C TRP A 178 28.81 -3.60 -16.24
N GLY A 179 29.09 -3.78 -14.96
CA GLY A 179 28.02 -3.97 -14.00
C GLY A 179 28.46 -3.73 -12.57
N VAL A 180 27.44 -3.55 -11.73
CA VAL A 180 27.56 -3.32 -10.29
C VAL A 180 26.63 -4.26 -9.54
N GLN A 181 27.06 -4.77 -8.39
CA GLN A 181 26.28 -5.68 -7.55
C GLN A 181 25.40 -4.93 -6.53
N TYR A 182 25.76 -3.69 -6.21
CA TYR A 182 25.00 -2.80 -5.32
C TYR A 182 23.91 -2.05 -6.09
N HIS A 183 23.05 -1.33 -5.35
CA HIS A 183 21.90 -0.62 -5.90
C HIS A 183 22.14 0.89 -5.92
N PRO A 184 22.66 1.46 -7.03
CA PRO A 184 22.94 2.90 -7.13
C PRO A 184 21.70 3.78 -7.02
N GLU A 185 20.50 3.23 -7.23
CA GLU A 185 19.21 3.93 -7.24
C GLU A 185 18.55 4.07 -5.86
N SER A 186 19.02 3.31 -4.87
CA SER A 186 18.51 3.41 -3.49
C SER A 186 18.79 4.78 -2.89
N ILE A 187 17.85 5.30 -2.10
CA ILE A 187 17.95 6.66 -1.54
C ILE A 187 19.15 6.84 -0.59
N CYS A 188 19.65 5.75 -0.02
CA CYS A 188 20.81 5.73 0.87
C CYS A 188 22.14 5.43 0.15
N SER A 189 22.13 5.24 -1.18
CA SER A 189 23.34 5.02 -1.96
C SER A 189 23.94 6.36 -2.41
N HIS A 190 25.26 6.51 -2.25
CA HIS A 190 25.98 7.69 -2.73
C HIS A 190 26.57 7.47 -4.13
N PHE A 191 26.70 8.55 -4.90
CA PHE A 191 27.35 8.59 -6.21
C PHE A 191 26.72 7.72 -7.30
N GLY A 192 25.48 7.25 -7.13
CA GLY A 192 24.76 6.53 -8.18
C GLY A 192 24.57 7.37 -9.46
N ASP A 193 24.35 8.67 -9.30
CA ASP A 193 24.25 9.63 -10.41
C ASP A 193 25.56 9.72 -11.20
N LYS A 194 26.70 9.72 -10.50
CA LYS A 194 28.04 9.72 -11.11
C LYS A 194 28.32 8.43 -11.85
N LEU A 195 28.00 7.28 -11.26
CA LEU A 195 28.14 5.96 -11.90
C LEU A 195 27.41 5.95 -13.25
N VAL A 196 26.13 6.34 -13.25
CA VAL A 196 25.28 6.33 -14.45
C VAL A 196 25.77 7.35 -15.48
N HIS A 197 26.14 8.55 -15.04
CA HIS A 197 26.75 9.56 -15.91
C HIS A 197 28.01 9.03 -16.60
N ASN A 198 28.93 8.44 -15.84
CA ASN A 198 30.20 7.91 -16.35
C ASN A 198 29.98 6.75 -17.33
N PHE A 199 29.07 5.83 -17.02
CA PHE A 199 28.65 4.79 -17.96
C PHE A 199 28.14 5.41 -19.27
N CYS A 200 27.31 6.45 -19.21
CA CYS A 200 26.79 7.10 -20.42
C CYS A 200 27.87 7.85 -21.21
N VAL A 201 28.89 8.40 -20.54
CA VAL A 201 30.08 8.97 -21.21
C VAL A 201 30.84 7.87 -21.97
N LEU A 202 31.11 6.74 -21.32
CA LEU A 202 31.77 5.59 -21.95
C LEU A 202 30.96 5.03 -23.13
N ALA A 203 29.64 4.94 -22.98
CA ALA A 203 28.74 4.51 -24.04
C ALA A 203 28.76 5.46 -25.25
N ARG A 204 28.75 6.78 -25.02
CA ARG A 204 28.88 7.78 -26.10
C ARG A 204 30.21 7.67 -26.82
N GLU A 205 31.31 7.46 -26.09
CA GLU A 205 32.62 7.27 -26.70
C GLU A 205 32.63 6.05 -27.62
N TYR A 206 32.10 4.93 -27.14
CA TYR A 206 31.95 3.71 -27.94
C TYR A 206 31.09 3.94 -29.19
N ASN A 207 29.99 4.68 -29.05
CA ASN A 207 29.06 4.92 -30.15
C ASN A 207 29.59 5.88 -31.24
N LYS A 208 30.72 6.58 -31.03
CA LYS A 208 31.32 7.44 -32.07
C LYS A 208 31.73 6.67 -33.32
N THR A 209 32.03 5.37 -33.18
CA THR A 209 32.48 4.51 -34.28
C THR A 209 31.39 3.55 -34.75
N ARG A 210 30.21 3.57 -34.12
CA ARG A 210 29.11 2.66 -34.40
C ARG A 210 28.15 3.25 -35.43
N GLU A 211 27.77 2.45 -36.42
CA GLU A 211 26.72 2.79 -37.38
C GLU A 211 25.33 2.50 -36.80
N PHE A 212 24.41 3.44 -36.97
CA PHE A 212 23.00 3.29 -36.58
C PHE A 212 22.15 3.02 -37.83
N PRO A 213 21.06 2.23 -37.71
CA PRO A 213 20.19 1.95 -38.85
C PRO A 213 19.48 3.21 -39.37
N GLU A 214 19.28 3.32 -40.69
CA GLU A 214 18.65 4.51 -41.32
C GLU A 214 17.23 4.78 -40.80
N ASN A 215 16.48 3.71 -40.47
CA ASN A 215 15.11 3.78 -39.95
C ASN A 215 15.02 3.82 -38.41
N ARG A 216 16.10 4.24 -37.73
CA ARG A 216 16.24 4.24 -36.26
C ARG A 216 15.04 4.85 -35.53
N GLU A 217 14.60 6.05 -35.93
CA GLU A 217 13.52 6.76 -35.23
C GLU A 217 12.19 6.02 -35.33
N LYS A 218 11.87 5.47 -36.51
CA LYS A 218 10.66 4.69 -36.73
C LYS A 218 10.66 3.42 -35.87
N LEU A 219 11.77 2.68 -35.85
CA LEU A 219 11.91 1.47 -35.04
C LEU A 219 11.82 1.78 -33.54
N LEU A 220 12.40 2.89 -33.08
CA LEU A 220 12.30 3.32 -31.69
C LEU A 220 10.87 3.66 -31.30
N GLN A 221 10.12 4.36 -32.16
CA GLN A 221 8.71 4.68 -31.93
C GLN A 221 7.85 3.41 -31.89
N GLU A 222 8.06 2.49 -32.84
CA GLU A 222 7.38 1.19 -32.88
C GLU A 222 7.65 0.38 -31.61
N PHE A 223 8.91 0.28 -31.21
CA PHE A 223 9.32 -0.45 -30.01
C PHE A 223 8.71 0.16 -28.75
N THR A 224 8.78 1.48 -28.61
CA THR A 224 8.24 2.20 -27.43
C THR A 224 6.74 2.00 -27.32
N ALA A 225 6.00 2.14 -28.43
CA ALA A 225 4.55 1.96 -28.44
C ALA A 225 4.12 0.53 -28.12
N LYS A 226 4.94 -0.46 -28.44
CA LYS A 226 4.59 -1.88 -28.30
C LYS A 226 5.00 -2.48 -26.95
N PHE A 227 6.14 -2.08 -26.39
CA PHE A 227 6.76 -2.79 -25.26
C PHE A 227 6.96 -1.92 -24.01
N SER A 228 6.78 -0.59 -24.09
CA SER A 228 7.03 0.27 -22.93
C SER A 228 6.00 0.05 -21.82
N ILE A 229 6.46 -0.17 -20.59
CA ILE A 229 5.63 -0.50 -19.42
C ILE A 229 5.14 0.74 -18.64
N LYS A 230 4.91 1.86 -19.32
CA LYS A 230 4.38 3.08 -18.68
C LYS A 230 2.85 3.02 -18.60
N PRO A 231 2.25 3.13 -17.39
CA PRO A 231 0.81 3.01 -17.25
C PRO A 231 0.06 4.17 -17.89
N ALA A 232 -1.10 3.87 -18.47
CA ALA A 232 -2.01 4.89 -18.97
C ALA A 232 -2.77 5.54 -17.79
N PRO A 233 -3.00 6.87 -17.79
CA PRO A 233 -3.84 7.50 -16.78
C PRO A 233 -5.30 7.07 -16.87
N LEU A 234 -5.92 6.77 -15.73
CA LEU A 234 -7.32 6.37 -15.60
C LEU A 234 -8.31 7.44 -16.12
N THR A 235 -7.90 8.72 -16.09
CA THR A 235 -8.71 9.84 -16.57
C THR A 235 -8.92 9.84 -18.09
N LYS A 236 -8.02 9.22 -18.87
CA LYS A 236 -8.17 9.10 -20.34
C LYS A 236 -9.17 8.01 -20.74
N SER A 237 -9.31 6.97 -19.93
CA SER A 237 -10.18 5.83 -20.25
C SER A 237 -11.62 5.95 -19.75
N ALA A 238 -11.86 6.82 -18.77
CA ALA A 238 -13.21 7.19 -18.31
C ALA A 238 -14.12 7.73 -19.44
N GLN A 239 -13.56 8.18 -20.58
CA GLN A 239 -14.34 8.64 -21.74
C GLN A 239 -14.99 7.51 -22.56
N LEU A 240 -14.57 6.24 -22.37
CA LEU A 240 -14.95 5.11 -23.22
C LEU A 240 -15.84 4.05 -22.53
N SER A 241 -15.98 4.08 -21.20
CA SER A 241 -16.43 2.91 -20.43
C SER A 241 -17.89 2.94 -19.93
N ILE A 242 -18.66 4.03 -20.11
CA ILE A 242 -20.04 4.08 -19.60
C ILE A 242 -21.06 3.89 -20.74
N ALA A 243 -21.65 2.70 -20.84
CA ALA A 243 -22.68 2.35 -21.83
C ALA A 243 -24.09 2.91 -21.52
N LYS A 244 -24.28 3.57 -20.38
CA LYS A 244 -25.49 4.33 -20.03
C LYS A 244 -25.05 5.63 -19.37
N PRO A 245 -25.51 6.81 -19.83
CA PRO A 245 -25.24 8.05 -19.13
C PRO A 245 -25.67 7.88 -17.66
N LEU A 246 -24.77 8.12 -16.71
CA LEU A 246 -25.19 8.64 -15.41
C LEU A 246 -26.11 9.81 -15.77
N GLU A 247 -27.38 9.74 -15.36
CA GLU A 247 -28.40 10.71 -15.77
C GLU A 247 -27.79 12.10 -15.81
N GLU A 248 -27.74 12.69 -17.02
CA GLU A 248 -27.28 14.05 -17.24
C GLU A 248 -28.22 14.95 -16.45
N THR A 249 -27.87 15.18 -15.18
CA THR A 249 -28.46 16.23 -14.39
C THR A 249 -28.05 17.50 -15.11
N SER A 250 -29.07 18.17 -15.67
CA SER A 250 -28.95 19.46 -16.35
C SER A 250 -27.97 20.37 -15.62
N ALA A 251 -27.25 21.21 -16.36
CA ALA A 251 -26.31 22.22 -15.89
C ALA A 251 -26.92 23.26 -14.91
N GLN A 252 -27.43 22.79 -13.77
CA GLN A 252 -27.65 23.58 -12.59
C GLN A 252 -26.27 23.85 -11.98
N LYS A 253 -26.03 25.11 -11.59
CA LYS A 253 -24.91 25.42 -10.70
C LYS A 253 -25.04 24.49 -9.50
N GLY A 254 -24.03 23.64 -9.28
CA GLY A 254 -23.98 22.89 -8.04
C GLY A 254 -24.00 23.85 -6.85
N GLU A 255 -24.55 23.41 -5.74
CA GLU A 255 -24.43 24.12 -4.49
C GLU A 255 -23.80 23.17 -3.48
N VAL A 256 -22.79 23.66 -2.75
CA VAL A 256 -22.27 22.96 -1.58
C VAL A 256 -22.75 23.77 -0.39
N LEU A 257 -23.63 23.15 0.38
CA LEU A 257 -24.22 23.78 1.54
C LEU A 257 -23.38 23.44 2.76
N PHE A 258 -23.08 24.46 3.56
CA PHE A 258 -22.42 24.22 4.82
C PHE A 258 -22.88 25.20 5.89
N ASP A 259 -22.78 24.76 7.14
CA ASP A 259 -22.86 25.62 8.31
C ASP A 259 -21.73 25.26 9.30
N LYS A 260 -21.29 26.25 10.06
CA LYS A 260 -20.15 26.14 10.99
C LYS A 260 -20.61 26.40 12.41
N ILE A 261 -20.39 25.43 13.29
CA ILE A 261 -20.66 25.54 14.72
C ILE A 261 -19.32 25.64 15.44
N SER A 262 -19.06 26.77 16.09
CA SER A 262 -17.85 26.96 16.90
C SER A 262 -18.09 26.42 18.30
N LEU A 263 -17.22 25.52 18.76
CA LEU A 263 -17.25 24.99 20.12
C LEU A 263 -16.20 25.70 20.99
N ASP A 264 -16.39 25.67 22.31
CA ASP A 264 -15.43 26.24 23.26
C ASP A 264 -14.10 25.48 23.22
N ARG A 265 -13.02 26.14 22.79
CA ARG A 265 -11.68 25.55 22.73
C ARG A 265 -11.16 25.06 24.07
N ALA A 266 -11.50 25.73 25.16
CA ALA A 266 -11.06 25.31 26.50
C ALA A 266 -11.65 23.95 26.88
N ARG A 267 -12.81 23.62 26.31
CA ARG A 267 -13.57 22.40 26.59
C ARG A 267 -13.33 21.30 25.57
N PHE A 268 -13.27 21.64 24.27
CA PHE A 268 -13.33 20.68 23.16
C PHE A 268 -12.00 20.54 22.39
N SER A 269 -10.88 21.01 22.94
CA SER A 269 -9.58 20.76 22.32
C SER A 269 -9.27 19.27 22.26
N HIS A 270 -8.46 18.84 21.29
CA HIS A 270 -8.14 17.43 21.09
C HIS A 270 -7.53 16.74 22.32
N ASP A 271 -6.75 17.49 23.12
CA ASP A 271 -6.19 17.00 24.38
C ASP A 271 -7.18 16.99 25.53
N ALA A 272 -8.18 17.88 25.52
CA ALA A 272 -9.19 17.99 26.55
C ALA A 272 -10.40 17.08 26.33
N TYR A 273 -10.72 16.75 25.07
CA TYR A 273 -11.96 16.07 24.69
C TYR A 273 -11.85 15.22 23.40
N PRO A 274 -10.97 14.20 23.38
CA PRO A 274 -10.86 13.31 22.23
C PRO A 274 -12.19 12.57 21.91
N GLU A 275 -13.08 12.45 22.90
CA GLU A 275 -14.35 11.70 22.84
C GLU A 275 -15.45 12.38 22.01
N THR A 276 -15.26 13.62 21.58
CA THR A 276 -16.28 14.47 20.92
C THR A 276 -17.07 13.71 19.85
N MET A 277 -16.35 13.00 18.97
CA MET A 277 -16.95 12.26 17.86
C MET A 277 -17.66 10.98 18.28
N VAL A 278 -17.22 10.35 19.37
CA VAL A 278 -17.90 9.18 19.93
C VAL A 278 -19.22 9.60 20.57
N CYS A 279 -19.25 10.74 21.28
CA CYS A 279 -20.49 11.32 21.80
C CYS A 279 -21.48 11.65 20.68
N LEU A 280 -21.00 12.24 19.57
CA LEU A 280 -21.83 12.51 18.40
C LEU A 280 -22.35 11.22 17.74
N GLY A 281 -21.47 10.23 17.52
CA GLY A 281 -21.86 8.94 16.95
C GLY A 281 -22.92 8.23 17.80
N GLU A 282 -22.79 8.27 19.13
CA GLU A 282 -23.78 7.72 20.05
C GLU A 282 -25.12 8.48 19.98
N HIS A 283 -25.09 9.82 19.89
CA HIS A 283 -26.30 10.63 19.73
C HIS A 283 -27.09 10.23 18.48
N LEU A 284 -26.39 10.10 17.34
CA LEU A 284 -26.98 9.67 16.07
C LEU A 284 -27.44 8.21 16.12
N HIS A 285 -26.66 7.32 16.73
CA HIS A 285 -27.02 5.91 16.89
C HIS A 285 -28.32 5.74 17.69
N ARG A 286 -28.52 6.51 18.77
CA ARG A 286 -29.78 6.51 19.54
C ARG A 286 -30.98 6.99 18.74
N GLN A 287 -30.76 7.83 17.73
CA GLN A 287 -31.78 8.28 16.78
C GLN A 287 -32.00 7.29 15.63
N GLN A 288 -31.36 6.11 15.65
CA GLN A 288 -31.39 5.13 14.56
C GLN A 288 -30.83 5.67 13.22
N GLN A 289 -29.98 6.70 13.28
CA GLN A 289 -29.30 7.20 12.09
C GLN A 289 -28.10 6.29 11.77
N HIS A 290 -28.04 5.80 10.54
CA HIS A 290 -26.87 5.06 10.04
C HIS A 290 -25.77 6.03 9.59
N PHE A 291 -24.52 5.67 9.86
CA PHE A 291 -23.35 6.48 9.52
C PHE A 291 -22.10 5.63 9.36
N VAL A 292 -21.13 6.19 8.63
CA VAL A 292 -19.72 5.80 8.67
C VAL A 292 -18.92 6.89 9.36
N MET A 293 -17.82 6.53 10.01
CA MET A 293 -16.97 7.47 10.71
C MET A 293 -15.48 7.19 10.44
N LEU A 294 -14.76 8.23 10.04
CA LEU A 294 -13.31 8.27 9.97
C LEU A 294 -12.85 9.23 11.08
N ASN A 295 -12.19 8.71 12.11
CA ASN A 295 -11.94 9.42 13.35
C ASN A 295 -10.44 9.54 13.62
N SER A 296 -9.94 10.76 13.68
CA SER A 296 -8.66 11.04 14.33
C SER A 296 -8.84 10.92 15.84
N ALA A 297 -8.66 9.72 16.38
CA ALA A 297 -8.83 9.43 17.81
C ALA A 297 -7.57 9.73 18.64
N ALA A 298 -6.43 9.96 17.99
CA ALA A 298 -5.17 10.28 18.64
C ALA A 298 -4.34 11.25 17.80
N ILE A 299 -3.39 11.92 18.47
CA ILE A 299 -2.40 12.80 17.82
C ILE A 299 -1.37 11.95 17.08
N PRO A 300 -1.09 12.25 15.80
CA PRO A 300 -1.46 13.46 15.07
C PRO A 300 -2.73 13.21 14.24
N GLY A 301 -3.72 14.08 14.39
CA GLY A 301 -4.91 14.02 13.57
C GLY A 301 -5.72 15.29 13.76
N ARG A 302 -6.05 15.98 12.66
CA ARG A 302 -6.77 17.26 12.72
C ARG A 302 -8.26 17.10 12.51
N TRP A 303 -8.68 16.13 11.71
CA TRP A 303 -10.05 16.05 11.21
C TRP A 303 -10.67 14.71 11.56
N SER A 304 -11.91 14.76 12.05
CA SER A 304 -12.79 13.60 12.06
C SER A 304 -13.99 13.86 11.16
N ILE A 305 -14.44 12.82 10.46
CA ILE A 305 -15.48 12.87 9.44
C ILE A 305 -16.55 11.84 9.80
N LEU A 306 -17.80 12.28 9.86
CA LEU A 306 -18.96 11.41 10.00
C LEU A 306 -19.84 11.57 8.75
N GLY A 307 -19.98 10.50 7.97
CA GLY A 307 -20.82 10.46 6.78
C GLY A 307 -22.15 9.79 7.07
N LEU A 308 -23.26 10.46 6.76
CA LEU A 308 -24.60 9.91 6.99
C LEU A 308 -25.01 8.99 5.85
N LEU A 309 -25.63 7.86 6.20
CA LEU A 309 -26.20 6.91 5.26
C LEU A 309 -27.72 6.97 5.34
N ASP A 310 -28.34 7.38 4.23
CA ASP A 310 -29.78 7.48 4.09
C ASP A 310 -30.31 6.22 3.40
N GLU A 311 -31.20 5.51 4.09
CA GLU A 311 -31.86 4.31 3.58
C GLU A 311 -32.59 4.59 2.25
N GLY A 312 -32.38 3.71 1.26
CA GLY A 312 -32.94 3.83 -0.08
C GLY A 312 -32.37 4.98 -0.93
N LYS A 313 -31.41 5.77 -0.41
CA LYS A 313 -30.82 6.92 -1.11
C LYS A 313 -29.31 6.79 -1.31
N THR A 314 -28.56 6.52 -0.24
CA THR A 314 -27.10 6.44 -0.31
C THR A 314 -26.69 5.29 -1.21
N ARG A 315 -25.86 5.56 -2.23
CA ARG A 315 -25.41 4.53 -3.17
C ARG A 315 -24.25 3.74 -2.56
N CYS A 316 -24.28 2.43 -2.74
CA CYS A 316 -23.23 1.50 -2.38
C CYS A 316 -22.61 0.90 -3.65
N ILE A 317 -21.30 0.89 -3.74
CA ILE A 317 -20.52 0.32 -4.85
C ILE A 317 -19.71 -0.84 -4.28
N THR A 318 -20.01 -2.05 -4.76
CA THR A 318 -19.34 -3.28 -4.35
C THR A 318 -18.65 -3.93 -5.55
N HIS A 319 -17.45 -4.48 -5.38
CA HIS A 319 -16.74 -5.22 -6.42
C HIS A 319 -15.97 -6.42 -5.82
N TYR A 320 -15.78 -7.46 -6.63
CA TYR A 320 -15.10 -8.70 -6.25
C TYR A 320 -14.11 -9.05 -7.36
N THR A 321 -12.87 -9.37 -7.01
CA THR A 321 -11.86 -9.77 -7.99
C THR A 321 -12.10 -11.19 -8.51
N ASP A 322 -12.76 -12.03 -7.71
CA ASP A 322 -12.89 -13.47 -7.98
C ASP A 322 -14.33 -13.88 -8.33
N TYR A 323 -15.28 -12.93 -8.34
CA TYR A 323 -16.68 -13.19 -8.65
C TYR A 323 -17.28 -12.11 -9.55
N LYS A 324 -17.65 -12.49 -10.78
CA LYS A 324 -18.09 -11.55 -11.82
C LYS A 324 -17.13 -10.34 -11.92
N ALA A 325 -15.82 -10.61 -11.93
CA ALA A 325 -14.73 -9.61 -11.93
C ALA A 325 -14.82 -8.53 -13.02
N SER A 326 -15.61 -8.76 -14.08
CA SER A 326 -15.91 -7.75 -15.10
C SER A 326 -17.06 -6.81 -14.74
N HIS A 327 -17.57 -6.85 -13.50
CA HIS A 327 -18.73 -6.08 -13.06
C HIS A 327 -18.52 -5.41 -11.69
N ALA A 328 -19.10 -4.23 -11.52
CA ALA A 328 -19.40 -3.64 -10.22
C ALA A 328 -20.89 -3.82 -9.90
N PHE A 329 -21.20 -3.94 -8.62
CA PHE A 329 -22.56 -4.05 -8.09
C PHE A 329 -22.94 -2.73 -7.44
N MET A 330 -24.04 -2.15 -7.90
CA MET A 330 -24.60 -0.93 -7.34
C MET A 330 -25.89 -1.21 -6.60
N LYS A 331 -25.98 -0.72 -5.36
CA LYS A 331 -27.17 -0.83 -4.49
C LYS A 331 -27.46 0.52 -3.85
N THR A 332 -28.62 0.66 -3.22
CA THR A 332 -28.85 1.71 -2.22
C THR A 332 -28.78 1.12 -0.81
N TRP A 333 -28.24 1.90 0.13
CA TRP A 333 -28.10 1.53 1.53
C TRP A 333 -29.44 1.07 2.13
N GLY A 334 -29.40 0.00 2.92
CA GLY A 334 -30.55 -0.49 3.70
C GLY A 334 -31.55 -1.36 2.94
N ASN A 335 -31.47 -1.49 1.61
CA ASN A 335 -32.28 -2.48 0.90
C ASN A 335 -31.80 -3.91 1.26
N ASP A 336 -32.72 -4.74 1.77
CA ASP A 336 -32.47 -6.12 2.21
C ASP A 336 -32.15 -7.04 1.01
N PRO A 337 -31.00 -7.75 0.99
CA PRO A 337 -30.72 -8.76 -0.03
C PRO A 337 -31.69 -9.96 -0.03
N HIS A 338 -32.44 -10.19 1.05
CA HIS A 338 -33.40 -11.29 1.19
C HIS A 338 -34.85 -10.90 0.86
N GLU A 339 -35.17 -9.62 0.66
CA GLU A 339 -36.47 -9.23 0.13
C GLU A 339 -36.50 -9.50 -1.38
N HIS A 340 -37.26 -10.52 -1.79
CA HIS A 340 -37.56 -10.87 -3.18
C HIS A 340 -38.40 -9.81 -3.93
N THR A 341 -38.06 -8.52 -3.81
CA THR A 341 -38.59 -7.48 -4.69
C THR A 341 -37.69 -7.31 -5.93
N PRO A 342 -38.22 -7.27 -7.17
CA PRO A 342 -37.42 -7.29 -8.41
C PRO A 342 -36.61 -6.01 -8.72
N ARG A 343 -36.24 -5.17 -7.75
CA ARG A 343 -35.48 -3.93 -7.96
C ARG A 343 -34.54 -3.64 -6.79
N SER A 344 -33.22 -3.67 -7.00
CA SER A 344 -32.28 -2.59 -6.61
C SER A 344 -30.78 -2.94 -6.65
N GLU A 345 -30.35 -4.16 -7.01
CA GLU A 345 -28.95 -4.41 -7.38
C GLU A 345 -28.79 -4.27 -8.90
N TYR A 346 -28.02 -3.26 -9.35
CA TYR A 346 -27.69 -3.07 -10.75
C TYR A 346 -26.24 -3.51 -10.99
N LEU A 347 -26.04 -4.45 -11.91
CA LEU A 347 -24.70 -4.80 -12.38
C LEU A 347 -24.25 -3.81 -13.44
N VAL A 348 -23.09 -3.19 -13.22
CA VAL A 348 -22.42 -2.32 -14.17
C VAL A 348 -21.23 -3.07 -14.74
N LYS A 349 -21.21 -3.29 -16.06
CA LYS A 349 -20.06 -3.89 -16.74
C LYS A 349 -18.90 -2.90 -16.73
N LEU A 350 -17.73 -3.38 -16.34
CA LEU A 350 -16.49 -2.61 -16.27
C LEU A 350 -15.79 -2.58 -17.64
N GLY A 351 -15.07 -1.49 -17.91
CA GLY A 351 -14.19 -1.36 -19.08
C GLY A 351 -12.80 -1.96 -18.83
N ASP A 352 -11.86 -1.69 -19.72
CA ASP A 352 -10.49 -2.27 -19.69
C ASP A 352 -9.72 -1.90 -18.41
N ASP A 353 -9.98 -0.72 -17.84
CA ASP A 353 -9.38 -0.29 -16.57
C ASP A 353 -10.08 -0.83 -15.32
N GLY A 354 -11.05 -1.73 -15.48
CA GLY A 354 -11.74 -2.40 -14.39
C GLY A 354 -12.45 -1.43 -13.43
N ILE A 355 -12.42 -1.77 -12.14
CA ILE A 355 -13.08 -1.00 -11.09
C ILE A 355 -12.50 0.41 -10.96
N TRP A 356 -11.20 0.60 -11.18
CA TRP A 356 -10.54 1.89 -11.08
C TRP A 356 -11.01 2.89 -12.14
N GLY A 357 -11.10 2.44 -13.40
CA GLY A 357 -11.66 3.26 -14.48
C GLY A 357 -13.11 3.64 -14.23
N TYR A 358 -13.90 2.71 -13.67
CA TYR A 358 -15.29 2.98 -13.28
C TYR A 358 -15.38 4.03 -12.16
N LEU A 359 -14.59 3.89 -11.08
CA LEU A 359 -14.59 4.85 -9.97
C LEU A 359 -14.12 6.24 -10.43
N SER A 360 -13.13 6.32 -11.32
CA SER A 360 -12.71 7.58 -11.94
C SER A 360 -13.84 8.22 -12.73
N ALA A 361 -14.53 7.44 -13.58
CA ALA A 361 -15.68 7.93 -14.34
C ALA A 361 -16.86 8.33 -13.44
N TYR A 362 -17.07 7.63 -12.32
CA TYR A 362 -18.11 7.91 -11.33
C TYR A 362 -17.89 9.25 -10.60
N MET A 363 -16.66 9.50 -10.15
CA MET A 363 -16.32 10.70 -9.38
C MET A 363 -16.10 11.94 -10.23
N LYS A 364 -15.66 11.78 -11.48
CA LYS A 364 -15.36 12.89 -12.40
C LYS A 364 -16.47 13.96 -12.49
N PRO A 365 -17.74 13.64 -12.81
CA PRO A 365 -18.79 14.66 -12.91
C PRO A 365 -19.05 15.37 -11.57
N LYS A 366 -18.89 14.67 -10.44
CA LYS A 366 -19.03 15.27 -9.10
C LYS A 366 -17.91 16.25 -8.79
N ILE A 367 -16.68 15.90 -9.17
CA ILE A 367 -15.51 16.76 -9.03
C ILE A 367 -15.64 18.01 -9.92
N GLU A 368 -16.09 17.84 -11.16
CA GLU A 368 -16.33 18.95 -12.09
C GLU A 368 -17.44 19.88 -11.58
N LYS A 369 -18.54 19.32 -11.06
CA LYS A 369 -19.61 20.07 -10.38
C LYS A 369 -19.07 20.87 -9.20
N PHE A 370 -18.28 20.25 -8.32
CA PHE A 370 -17.70 20.92 -7.15
C PHE A 370 -16.75 22.06 -7.53
N ARG A 371 -15.87 21.84 -8.53
CA ARG A 371 -14.92 22.86 -9.02
C ARG A 371 -15.62 24.12 -9.54
N ALA A 372 -16.83 23.99 -10.09
CA ALA A 372 -17.63 25.12 -10.57
C ALA A 372 -18.21 26.01 -9.45
N CYS A 373 -18.16 25.56 -8.19
CA CYS A 373 -18.90 26.15 -7.05
C CYS A 373 -17.99 26.56 -5.88
N ARG A 374 -16.66 26.48 -6.06
CA ARG A 374 -15.66 26.51 -4.96
C ARG A 374 -15.42 27.89 -4.33
N ASP A 375 -15.77 28.99 -4.99
CA ASP A 375 -15.26 30.33 -4.66
C ASP A 375 -15.63 30.90 -3.26
N ALA A 376 -16.41 30.19 -2.43
CA ALA A 376 -16.92 30.69 -1.14
C ALA A 376 -16.87 29.72 0.07
N ILE A 377 -16.17 28.57 -0.01
CA ILE A 377 -16.34 27.48 0.98
C ILE A 377 -15.10 27.32 1.89
N ALA A 378 -15.33 26.98 3.17
CA ALA A 378 -14.29 26.62 4.14
C ALA A 378 -13.44 25.43 3.65
N ASP A 379 -12.13 25.39 3.97
CA ASP A 379 -11.20 24.37 3.49
C ASP A 379 -11.30 23.04 4.26
N CYS A 380 -12.35 22.28 3.96
CA CYS A 380 -12.59 20.96 4.54
C CYS A 380 -11.87 19.86 3.72
N PRO A 381 -11.35 18.80 4.37
CA PRO A 381 -10.76 17.66 3.66
C PRO A 381 -11.82 16.85 2.90
N PHE A 382 -13.07 16.89 3.36
CA PHE A 382 -14.19 16.13 2.80
C PHE A 382 -15.46 16.97 2.77
N TYR A 383 -16.12 17.02 1.61
CA TYR A 383 -17.45 17.65 1.46
C TYR A 383 -18.56 16.64 1.17
N GLY A 384 -18.18 15.39 0.91
CA GLY A 384 -18.99 14.40 0.22
C GLY A 384 -18.13 13.66 -0.80
N GLY A 385 -18.58 12.48 -1.22
CA GLY A 385 -17.85 11.57 -2.09
C GLY A 385 -17.81 10.15 -1.54
N LEU A 386 -16.84 9.36 -1.99
CA LEU A 386 -16.75 7.94 -1.67
C LEU A 386 -16.04 7.73 -0.32
N VAL A 387 -16.59 6.87 0.52
CA VAL A 387 -15.99 6.41 1.78
C VAL A 387 -16.09 4.89 1.85
N GLY A 388 -15.04 4.20 2.28
CA GLY A 388 -15.07 2.75 2.45
C GLY A 388 -13.69 2.11 2.42
N TYR A 389 -13.58 0.92 1.82
CA TYR A 389 -12.31 0.19 1.74
C TYR A 389 -12.03 -0.43 0.37
N PHE A 390 -10.75 -0.72 0.15
CA PHE A 390 -10.21 -1.62 -0.87
C PHE A 390 -9.42 -2.73 -0.15
N SER A 391 -9.72 -3.99 -0.42
CA SER A 391 -9.05 -5.16 0.16
C SER A 391 -7.62 -5.29 -0.35
N TYR A 392 -6.84 -6.14 0.32
CA TYR A 392 -5.51 -6.52 -0.15
C TYR A 392 -5.52 -7.09 -1.58
N GLU A 393 -6.55 -7.87 -1.93
CA GLU A 393 -6.66 -8.56 -3.20
C GLU A 393 -7.09 -7.66 -4.37
N THR A 394 -7.60 -6.45 -4.10
CA THR A 394 -8.18 -5.53 -5.12
C THR A 394 -7.29 -5.36 -6.36
N ASN A 395 -5.97 -5.39 -6.18
CA ASN A 395 -4.98 -5.18 -7.24
C ASN A 395 -4.09 -6.39 -7.55
N GLU A 396 -4.30 -7.54 -6.90
CA GLU A 396 -3.50 -8.74 -7.20
C GLU A 396 -3.67 -9.20 -8.66
N THR A 397 -4.72 -8.74 -9.35
CA THR A 397 -5.04 -9.08 -10.74
C THR A 397 -4.30 -8.24 -11.80
N ARG A 398 -3.58 -7.16 -11.42
CA ARG A 398 -2.77 -6.35 -12.35
C ARG A 398 -1.33 -6.87 -12.38
N GLY A 399 -1.11 -8.04 -12.99
CA GLY A 399 0.23 -8.60 -13.24
C GLY A 399 0.36 -10.09 -12.92
N ILE A 400 -0.54 -10.63 -12.09
CA ILE A 400 -0.66 -12.08 -11.89
C ILE A 400 -1.77 -12.56 -12.83
N ASP A 401 -1.38 -13.14 -13.97
CA ASP A 401 -2.32 -13.85 -14.84
C ASP A 401 -3.14 -14.84 -13.99
N ALA A 402 -4.45 -14.85 -14.24
CA ALA A 402 -5.50 -15.55 -13.48
C ALA A 402 -5.05 -16.89 -12.87
N LEU A 403 -4.75 -16.89 -11.57
CA LEU A 403 -4.35 -18.10 -10.83
C LEU A 403 -5.16 -18.28 -9.54
N VAL A 404 -6.49 -18.19 -9.62
CA VAL A 404 -7.39 -19.00 -8.79
C VAL A 404 -8.71 -19.22 -9.56
N ASN A 405 -9.01 -20.48 -9.90
CA ASN A 405 -10.40 -20.93 -10.02
C ASN A 405 -10.90 -21.10 -8.58
N PRO A 406 -11.74 -20.21 -8.02
CA PRO A 406 -12.25 -20.44 -6.69
C PRO A 406 -13.04 -21.74 -6.69
N THR A 407 -12.82 -22.58 -5.69
CA THR A 407 -13.74 -23.66 -5.35
C THR A 407 -15.13 -23.02 -5.25
N PRO A 408 -16.17 -23.55 -5.91
CA PRO A 408 -17.49 -22.93 -5.94
C PRO A 408 -18.13 -22.99 -4.54
N ALA A 409 -17.88 -21.97 -3.73
CA ALA A 409 -18.79 -21.55 -2.68
C ALA A 409 -19.70 -20.43 -3.25
N ASP A 410 -20.85 -20.23 -2.60
CA ASP A 410 -21.71 -19.07 -2.82
C ASP A 410 -20.91 -17.75 -2.72
N ARG A 411 -21.40 -16.68 -3.37
CA ARG A 411 -20.77 -15.35 -3.56
C ARG A 411 -19.65 -15.02 -2.53
N PRO A 412 -18.38 -14.76 -2.95
CA PRO A 412 -17.28 -14.47 -2.03
C PRO A 412 -17.45 -13.12 -1.33
N PHE A 413 -16.48 -12.73 -0.49
CA PHE A 413 -16.45 -11.44 0.20
C PHE A 413 -16.00 -10.28 -0.69
N PRO A 414 -16.55 -9.07 -0.52
CA PRO A 414 -16.25 -7.96 -1.41
C PRO A 414 -14.86 -7.36 -1.18
N ASP A 415 -14.16 -7.14 -2.28
CA ASP A 415 -12.84 -6.53 -2.34
C ASP A 415 -12.91 -5.01 -2.35
N VAL A 416 -13.97 -4.45 -2.94
CA VAL A 416 -14.28 -3.03 -2.84
C VAL A 416 -15.66 -2.90 -2.21
N ASN A 417 -15.78 -2.05 -1.20
CA ASN A 417 -17.08 -1.67 -0.63
C ASN A 417 -17.03 -0.18 -0.27
N LEU A 418 -17.72 0.64 -1.06
CA LEU A 418 -17.73 2.09 -0.94
C LEU A 418 -19.17 2.60 -0.84
N VAL A 419 -19.39 3.60 0.00
CA VAL A 419 -20.63 4.36 0.09
C VAL A 419 -20.41 5.78 -0.42
N ASP A 420 -21.39 6.30 -1.17
CA ASP A 420 -21.39 7.64 -1.72
C ASP A 420 -22.10 8.60 -0.76
N VAL A 421 -21.31 9.25 0.10
CA VAL A 421 -21.79 10.13 1.16
C VAL A 421 -22.05 11.51 0.57
N GLU A 422 -23.28 12.00 0.70
CA GLU A 422 -23.67 13.35 0.29
C GLU A 422 -23.86 14.32 1.45
N ARG A 423 -24.11 13.79 2.65
CA ARG A 423 -24.31 14.54 3.90
C ARG A 423 -23.29 14.13 4.93
N SER A 424 -22.60 15.09 5.53
CA SER A 424 -21.54 14.81 6.50
C SER A 424 -21.45 15.85 7.61
N VAL A 425 -20.85 15.44 8.73
CA VAL A 425 -20.45 16.31 9.82
C VAL A 425 -18.95 16.11 10.03
N LEU A 426 -18.18 17.20 9.92
CA LEU A 426 -16.75 17.19 10.15
C LEU A 426 -16.42 17.92 11.44
N PHE A 427 -15.41 17.45 12.16
CA PHE A 427 -14.86 18.13 13.32
C PHE A 427 -13.41 18.52 13.06
N ASP A 428 -13.13 19.83 13.08
CA ASP A 428 -11.78 20.38 13.10
C ASP A 428 -11.29 20.43 14.55
N HIS A 429 -10.48 19.46 14.94
CA HIS A 429 -9.92 19.36 16.29
C HIS A 429 -9.01 20.54 16.64
N GLN A 430 -8.38 21.16 15.64
CA GLN A 430 -7.48 22.30 15.83
C GLN A 430 -8.26 23.60 16.07
N GLU A 431 -9.30 23.85 15.26
CA GLU A 431 -10.12 25.06 15.39
C GLU A 431 -11.29 24.89 16.39
N CYS A 432 -11.54 23.66 16.85
CA CYS A 432 -12.68 23.23 17.67
C CYS A 432 -14.02 23.64 17.05
N CYS A 433 -14.21 23.30 15.77
CA CYS A 433 -15.40 23.66 15.01
C CYS A 433 -16.02 22.44 14.33
N LEU A 434 -17.34 22.34 14.36
CA LEU A 434 -18.09 21.39 13.55
C LEU A 434 -18.51 22.06 12.25
N TYR A 435 -18.44 21.30 11.16
CA TYR A 435 -18.96 21.68 9.86
C TYR A 435 -20.05 20.69 9.45
N VAL A 436 -21.28 21.17 9.30
CA VAL A 436 -22.39 20.39 8.73
C VAL A 436 -22.37 20.66 7.23
N VAL A 437 -22.16 19.63 6.40
CA VAL A 437 -21.92 19.79 4.96
C VAL A 437 -22.87 18.90 4.16
N SER A 438 -23.45 19.46 3.10
CA SER A 438 -24.24 18.73 2.11
C SER A 438 -23.81 19.09 0.68
N VAL A 439 -23.68 18.08 -0.17
CA VAL A 439 -23.51 18.21 -1.63
C VAL A 439 -24.77 17.80 -2.39
N THR A 440 -25.87 17.53 -1.66
CA THR A 440 -27.20 17.30 -2.23
C THR A 440 -27.80 18.65 -2.65
N ASP A 441 -28.45 18.68 -3.81
CA ASP A 441 -29.10 19.90 -4.31
C ASP A 441 -30.32 20.29 -3.43
N ASP A 442 -30.48 21.59 -3.16
CA ASP A 442 -31.58 22.18 -2.38
C ASP A 442 -31.72 21.67 -0.93
N ASP A 443 -30.60 21.30 -0.29
CA ASP A 443 -30.59 20.67 1.04
C ASP A 443 -30.49 21.67 2.23
N HIS A 444 -30.94 22.92 2.02
CA HIS A 444 -30.81 24.03 2.98
C HIS A 444 -31.51 23.73 4.32
N GLU A 445 -32.66 23.09 4.25
CA GLU A 445 -33.45 22.76 5.44
C GLU A 445 -32.73 21.72 6.32
N TRP A 446 -32.12 20.71 5.71
CA TRP A 446 -31.37 19.68 6.43
C TRP A 446 -30.19 20.31 7.17
N VAL A 447 -29.36 21.11 6.47
CA VAL A 447 -28.21 21.79 7.08
C VAL A 447 -28.66 22.63 8.27
N ARG A 448 -29.69 23.47 8.10
CA ARG A 448 -30.22 24.32 9.18
C ARG A 448 -30.71 23.52 10.38
N LYS A 449 -31.45 22.43 10.13
CA LYS A 449 -32.03 21.59 11.19
C LYS A 449 -30.94 20.84 11.95
N THR A 450 -30.05 20.17 11.24
CA THR A 450 -28.93 19.43 11.83
C THR A 450 -28.02 20.37 12.62
N SER A 451 -27.73 21.56 12.11
CA SER A 451 -26.96 22.56 12.87
C SER A 451 -27.63 22.95 14.19
N ALA A 452 -28.93 23.24 14.16
CA ALA A 452 -29.67 23.60 15.38
C ALA A 452 -29.72 22.44 16.39
N GLU A 453 -29.86 21.21 15.91
CA GLU A 453 -29.83 20.00 16.74
C GLU A 453 -28.46 19.79 17.39
N LEU A 454 -27.38 19.91 16.62
CA LEU A 454 -26.01 19.78 17.13
C LEU A 454 -25.65 20.92 18.09
N GLN A 455 -26.07 22.15 17.81
CA GLN A 455 -25.95 23.25 18.78
C GLN A 455 -26.71 22.92 20.08
N THR A 456 -27.93 22.42 19.99
CA THR A 456 -28.68 22.03 21.19
C THR A 456 -27.95 20.93 21.98
N PHE A 457 -27.38 19.96 21.28
CA PHE A 457 -26.66 18.84 21.89
C PHE A 457 -25.35 19.26 22.58
N PHE A 458 -24.45 19.96 21.90
CA PHE A 458 -23.13 20.32 22.45
C PHE A 458 -23.18 21.45 23.49
N PHE A 459 -24.19 22.32 23.42
CA PHE A 459 -24.40 23.40 24.39
C PHE A 459 -25.37 23.01 25.52
N ALA A 460 -25.83 21.76 25.58
CA ALA A 460 -26.65 21.27 26.67
C ALA A 460 -25.90 21.36 28.02
N PRO A 461 -26.51 21.91 29.09
CA PRO A 461 -25.86 22.03 30.40
C PRO A 461 -25.40 20.69 31.00
N ASP A 462 -26.07 19.60 30.64
CA ASP A 462 -25.81 18.25 31.11
C ASP A 462 -24.92 17.42 30.17
N PHE A 463 -24.36 18.01 29.09
CA PHE A 463 -23.52 17.29 28.13
C PHE A 463 -22.34 16.55 28.80
N GLU A 464 -21.69 17.14 29.82
CA GLU A 464 -20.63 16.43 30.56
C GLU A 464 -21.15 15.20 31.29
N ALA A 465 -22.30 15.32 31.95
CA ALA A 465 -22.93 14.19 32.62
C ALA A 465 -23.37 13.11 31.62
N GLN A 466 -23.82 13.52 30.43
CA GLN A 466 -24.16 12.60 29.34
C GLN A 466 -22.92 11.88 28.79
N LYS A 467 -21.78 12.57 28.63
CA LYS A 467 -20.50 11.92 28.30
C LYS A 467 -20.11 10.93 29.38
N ASP A 468 -20.05 11.37 30.63
CA ASP A 468 -19.58 10.52 31.73
C ASP A 468 -20.46 9.27 31.84
N ALA A 469 -21.78 9.43 31.70
CA ALA A 469 -22.72 8.31 31.62
C ALA A 469 -22.46 7.42 30.40
N LEU A 470 -22.18 7.97 29.22
CA LEU A 470 -21.83 7.20 28.02
C LEU A 470 -20.60 6.34 28.28
N PHE A 471 -19.48 6.92 28.72
CA PHE A 471 -18.23 6.19 28.92
C PHE A 471 -18.30 5.22 30.10
N ALA A 472 -19.06 5.54 31.15
CA ALA A 472 -19.37 4.59 32.22
C ALA A 472 -20.28 3.43 31.75
N SER A 473 -21.10 3.66 30.71
CA SER A 473 -21.99 2.66 30.13
C SER A 473 -21.37 1.87 28.97
N ILE A 474 -20.15 2.21 28.53
CA ILE A 474 -19.43 1.39 27.56
C ILE A 474 -19.29 0.01 28.20
N PRO A 475 -19.90 -1.03 27.61
CA PRO A 475 -19.92 -2.33 28.24
C PRO A 475 -18.49 -2.83 28.42
N SER A 476 -18.21 -3.45 29.57
CA SER A 476 -17.05 -4.34 29.65
C SER A 476 -17.20 -5.40 28.57
N THR A 477 -16.10 -5.93 28.05
CA THR A 477 -16.15 -6.90 26.95
C THR A 477 -17.10 -8.05 27.26
N SER A 478 -17.05 -8.55 28.50
CA SER A 478 -17.92 -9.58 29.07
C SER A 478 -19.40 -9.20 29.16
N ALA A 479 -19.75 -7.91 29.25
CA ALA A 479 -21.13 -7.44 29.30
C ALA A 479 -21.69 -7.14 27.90
N ALA A 480 -20.83 -6.82 26.93
CA ALA A 480 -21.21 -6.68 25.52
C ALA A 480 -21.52 -8.03 24.88
N LEU A 481 -20.90 -9.10 25.41
CA LEU A 481 -20.97 -10.45 24.93
C LEU A 481 -21.88 -11.28 25.84
N SER A 482 -23.00 -11.80 25.32
CA SER A 482 -23.86 -12.75 26.03
C SER A 482 -23.28 -14.17 26.01
N GLY A 483 -22.01 -14.33 26.42
CA GLY A 483 -21.26 -15.59 26.40
C GLY A 483 -19.79 -15.39 26.01
N GLU A 484 -18.94 -16.36 26.32
CA GLU A 484 -17.52 -16.28 25.97
C GLU A 484 -17.31 -16.46 24.46
N PRO A 485 -16.58 -15.55 23.78
CA PRO A 485 -16.28 -15.69 22.37
C PRO A 485 -15.28 -16.83 22.17
N LYS A 486 -15.45 -17.61 21.10
CA LYS A 486 -14.47 -18.64 20.72
C LYS A 486 -13.42 -18.00 19.82
N VAL A 487 -12.22 -17.84 20.34
CA VAL A 487 -11.08 -17.24 19.62
C VAL A 487 -10.17 -18.35 19.10
N SER A 488 -10.01 -18.43 17.79
CA SER A 488 -9.07 -19.32 17.11
C SER A 488 -7.84 -18.52 16.70
N ILE A 489 -6.83 -18.49 17.58
CA ILE A 489 -5.54 -17.86 17.29
C ILE A 489 -4.71 -18.76 16.35
N PRO A 490 -3.79 -18.19 15.55
CA PRO A 490 -2.84 -18.96 14.76
C PRO A 490 -2.02 -19.93 15.63
N ASP A 491 -1.58 -21.04 15.04
CA ASP A 491 -0.65 -21.96 15.70
C ASP A 491 0.77 -21.38 15.69
N GLN A 492 1.47 -21.50 16.83
CA GLN A 492 2.79 -20.93 17.02
C GLN A 492 3.85 -21.64 16.18
N ASP A 493 3.87 -22.98 16.20
CA ASP A 493 4.89 -23.77 15.53
C ASP A 493 4.75 -23.66 14.01
N ASP A 494 3.51 -23.62 13.50
CA ASP A 494 3.21 -23.34 12.10
C ASP A 494 3.66 -21.94 11.67
N TYR A 495 3.40 -20.90 12.49
CA TYR A 495 3.87 -19.55 12.15
C TYR A 495 5.40 -19.46 12.12
N ILE A 496 6.08 -20.06 13.09
CA ILE A 496 7.55 -20.11 13.14
C ILE A 496 8.12 -20.80 11.90
N GLN A 497 7.56 -21.95 11.49
CA GLN A 497 7.99 -22.66 10.28
C GLN A 497 7.80 -21.80 9.02
N ARG A 498 6.71 -21.04 8.94
CA ARG A 498 6.48 -20.10 7.83
C ARG A 498 7.47 -18.94 7.84
N VAL A 499 7.88 -18.43 9.01
CA VAL A 499 8.95 -17.42 9.13
C VAL A 499 10.28 -17.99 8.63
N GLU A 500 10.66 -19.19 9.06
CA GLU A 500 11.87 -19.86 8.58
C GLU A 500 11.84 -20.04 7.05
N LYS A 501 10.69 -20.42 6.50
CA LYS A 501 10.48 -20.56 5.06
C LYS A 501 10.61 -19.22 4.32
N CYS A 502 10.10 -18.12 4.88
CA CYS A 502 10.35 -16.78 4.35
C CYS A 502 11.85 -16.54 4.23
N GLN A 503 12.62 -16.81 5.30
CA GLN A 503 14.07 -16.59 5.26
C GLN A 503 14.80 -17.48 4.25
N GLU A 504 14.32 -18.70 3.97
CA GLU A 504 14.86 -19.52 2.89
C GLU A 504 14.69 -18.84 1.52
N TYR A 505 13.50 -18.29 1.24
CA TYR A 505 13.25 -17.53 0.02
C TYR A 505 14.13 -16.29 -0.08
N LEU A 506 14.27 -15.53 1.02
CA LEU A 506 15.15 -14.36 1.07
C LEU A 506 16.60 -14.75 0.78
N ARG A 507 17.12 -15.83 1.38
CA ARG A 507 18.49 -16.32 1.14
C ARG A 507 18.67 -16.90 -0.27
N ALA A 508 17.61 -17.35 -0.91
CA ALA A 508 17.62 -17.82 -2.29
C ALA A 508 17.64 -16.66 -3.31
N GLY A 509 17.35 -15.42 -2.88
CA GLY A 509 17.28 -14.25 -3.75
C GLY A 509 15.89 -13.96 -4.30
N GLU A 510 14.87 -14.70 -3.86
CA GLU A 510 13.49 -14.58 -4.36
C GLU A 510 12.82 -13.27 -3.91
N SER A 511 13.23 -12.72 -2.78
CA SER A 511 12.75 -11.44 -2.25
C SER A 511 13.78 -10.86 -1.26
N TYR A 512 13.58 -9.60 -0.85
CA TYR A 512 14.37 -8.85 0.14
C TYR A 512 13.65 -8.77 1.50
N GLU A 513 12.32 -8.74 1.49
CA GLU A 513 11.43 -8.67 2.66
C GLU A 513 10.11 -9.35 2.32
N LEU A 514 9.53 -10.09 3.27
CA LEU A 514 8.20 -10.68 3.16
C LEU A 514 7.36 -10.34 4.40
N CYS A 515 6.25 -9.63 4.24
CA CYS A 515 5.34 -9.33 5.34
C CYS A 515 4.40 -10.52 5.59
N LEU A 516 4.85 -11.48 6.38
CA LEU A 516 4.09 -12.68 6.72
C LEU A 516 2.97 -12.35 7.71
N THR A 517 1.75 -12.77 7.38
CA THR A 517 0.59 -12.53 8.22
C THR A 517 -0.14 -13.80 8.63
N ALA A 518 -0.95 -13.68 9.66
CA ALA A 518 -1.86 -14.69 10.11
C ALA A 518 -3.18 -14.04 10.55
N GLN A 519 -4.26 -14.80 10.46
CA GLN A 519 -5.59 -14.29 10.77
C GLN A 519 -6.21 -15.08 11.92
N THR A 520 -6.67 -14.36 12.93
CA THR A 520 -7.48 -14.88 14.03
C THR A 520 -8.96 -14.80 13.68
N LYS A 521 -9.67 -15.91 13.89
CA LYS A 521 -11.13 -15.98 13.76
C LYS A 521 -11.77 -15.94 15.13
N ILE A 522 -12.81 -15.13 15.28
CA ILE A 522 -13.55 -14.96 16.53
C ILE A 522 -15.01 -15.26 16.25
N LYS A 523 -15.54 -16.31 16.89
CA LYS A 523 -16.97 -16.63 16.85
C LYS A 523 -17.65 -16.02 18.06
N VAL A 524 -18.71 -15.25 17.83
CA VAL A 524 -19.48 -14.60 18.89
C VAL A 524 -20.88 -15.22 18.95
N PRO A 525 -21.33 -15.74 20.11
CA PRO A 525 -22.57 -16.55 20.23
C PRO A 525 -23.87 -15.77 19.96
N GLN A 526 -23.83 -14.44 20.06
CA GLN A 526 -24.95 -13.56 19.74
C GLN A 526 -24.46 -12.36 18.94
N LYS A 527 -25.36 -11.68 18.23
CA LYS A 527 -25.04 -10.53 17.39
C LYS A 527 -24.49 -9.38 18.27
N LEU A 528 -23.17 -9.19 18.22
CA LEU A 528 -22.50 -8.06 18.83
C LEU A 528 -22.94 -6.79 18.09
N ARG A 529 -23.28 -5.72 18.82
CA ARG A 529 -23.51 -4.42 18.18
C ARG A 529 -22.16 -3.82 17.76
N PRO A 530 -21.89 -3.62 16.46
CA PRO A 530 -20.58 -3.17 16.02
C PRO A 530 -20.15 -1.82 16.58
N TRP A 531 -21.10 -0.92 16.84
CA TRP A 531 -20.82 0.38 17.45
C TRP A 531 -20.27 0.26 18.88
N ASP A 532 -20.72 -0.72 19.66
CA ASP A 532 -20.15 -0.96 20.99
C ASP A 532 -18.72 -1.47 20.91
N LEU A 533 -18.45 -2.37 19.95
CA LEU A 533 -17.09 -2.85 19.70
C LEU A 533 -16.14 -1.71 19.33
N TYR A 534 -16.59 -0.80 18.47
CA TYR A 534 -15.83 0.40 18.14
C TYR A 534 -15.53 1.25 19.37
N LYS A 535 -16.52 1.52 20.23
CA LYS A 535 -16.32 2.28 21.48
C LYS A 535 -15.31 1.62 22.43
N ILE A 536 -15.35 0.30 22.55
CA ILE A 536 -14.37 -0.47 23.34
C ILE A 536 -12.97 -0.32 22.73
N LEU A 537 -12.83 -0.54 21.41
CA LEU A 537 -11.54 -0.44 20.71
C LEU A 537 -10.97 0.98 20.82
N TYR A 538 -11.78 2.01 20.57
CA TYR A 538 -11.42 3.42 20.72
C TYR A 538 -10.86 3.72 22.12
N THR A 539 -11.50 3.21 23.16
CA THR A 539 -11.08 3.45 24.56
C THR A 539 -9.76 2.76 24.89
N ARG A 540 -9.53 1.55 24.35
CA ARG A 540 -8.35 0.74 24.67
C ARG A 540 -7.12 1.05 23.79
N ASN A 541 -7.35 1.44 22.54
CA ASN A 541 -6.32 1.67 21.54
C ASN A 541 -6.76 2.81 20.60
N PRO A 542 -6.65 4.08 21.02
CA PRO A 542 -6.95 5.20 20.13
C PRO A 542 -5.85 5.38 19.08
N ALA A 543 -6.21 5.72 17.84
CA ALA A 543 -5.26 5.91 16.74
C ALA A 543 -5.62 7.07 15.80
N PRO A 544 -4.64 7.67 15.10
CA PRO A 544 -4.83 8.75 14.14
C PRO A 544 -5.80 8.45 12.98
N TYR A 545 -5.89 7.19 12.57
CA TYR A 545 -6.75 6.73 11.49
C TYR A 545 -7.74 5.66 11.98
N SER A 546 -8.39 5.94 13.12
CA SER A 546 -9.47 5.09 13.62
C SER A 546 -10.70 5.19 12.70
N CYS A 547 -11.46 4.12 12.55
CA CYS A 547 -12.69 4.14 11.75
C CYS A 547 -13.78 3.22 12.27
N PHE A 548 -15.02 3.59 11.98
CA PHE A 548 -16.22 2.76 12.11
C PHE A 548 -16.93 2.76 10.75
N LEU A 549 -16.81 1.66 10.01
CA LEU A 549 -17.45 1.49 8.71
C LEU A 549 -18.44 0.33 8.80
N ASP A 550 -19.70 0.62 9.16
CA ASP A 550 -20.80 -0.33 8.98
C ASP A 550 -21.32 -0.18 7.55
N LEU A 551 -20.80 -1.00 6.64
CA LEU A 551 -21.10 -1.01 5.21
C LEU A 551 -22.09 -2.13 4.84
N GLN A 552 -22.51 -2.22 3.58
CA GLN A 552 -23.73 -2.99 3.25
C GLN A 552 -23.48 -4.48 3.35
N ASP A 553 -22.25 -4.90 3.03
CA ASP A 553 -21.85 -6.30 2.96
C ASP A 553 -20.75 -6.64 4.00
N ALA A 554 -20.21 -5.64 4.69
CA ALA A 554 -19.12 -5.81 5.65
C ALA A 554 -19.14 -4.73 6.73
N THR A 555 -18.49 -5.02 7.85
CA THR A 555 -18.29 -4.07 8.95
C THR A 555 -16.81 -4.04 9.32
N LEU A 556 -16.24 -2.84 9.43
CA LEU A 556 -14.85 -2.61 9.88
C LEU A 556 -14.85 -1.70 11.10
N VAL A 557 -14.20 -2.15 12.18
CA VAL A 557 -13.83 -1.33 13.33
C VAL A 557 -12.31 -1.22 13.38
N GLY A 558 -11.80 -0.02 13.18
CA GLY A 558 -10.39 0.21 12.92
C GLY A 558 -9.70 1.14 13.91
N SER A 559 -8.42 0.87 14.10
CA SER A 559 -7.49 1.64 14.94
C SER A 559 -6.11 1.73 14.28
N SER A 560 -6.08 2.11 13.01
CA SER A 560 -4.82 2.16 12.26
C SER A 560 -3.94 3.34 12.67
N PRO A 561 -2.64 3.12 12.92
CA PRO A 561 -1.66 4.19 13.11
C PRO A 561 -1.03 4.69 11.81
N GLU A 562 -1.24 3.99 10.68
CA GLU A 562 -0.45 4.19 9.46
C GLU A 562 -1.30 4.76 8.32
N ARG A 563 -0.90 5.94 7.83
CA ARG A 563 -1.40 6.46 6.55
C ARG A 563 -0.71 5.71 5.42
N PHE A 564 -1.52 5.12 4.56
CA PHE A 564 -1.04 4.58 3.30
C PHE A 564 -0.75 5.72 2.33
N LEU A 565 -1.80 6.45 1.94
CA LEU A 565 -1.74 7.46 0.88
C LEU A 565 -2.71 8.60 1.19
N SER A 566 -2.24 9.83 1.06
CA SER A 566 -3.12 11.00 0.94
C SER A 566 -2.78 11.78 -0.31
N TRP A 567 -3.77 12.48 -0.90
CA TRP A 567 -3.50 13.47 -1.94
C TRP A 567 -4.35 14.72 -1.74
N SER A 568 -3.74 15.86 -2.03
CA SER A 568 -4.37 17.15 -1.90
C SER A 568 -4.94 17.63 -3.23
N LYS A 569 -5.88 18.59 -3.13
CA LYS A 569 -6.40 19.36 -4.26
C LYS A 569 -5.33 20.17 -5.00
N ASP A 570 -4.20 20.41 -4.34
CA ASP A 570 -3.05 21.13 -4.87
C ASP A 570 -2.13 20.20 -5.67
N GLY A 571 -2.50 18.94 -5.87
CA GLY A 571 -1.77 18.03 -6.75
C GLY A 571 -0.53 17.42 -6.11
N VAL A 572 -0.51 17.21 -4.80
CA VAL A 572 0.58 16.49 -4.11
C VAL A 572 0.02 15.23 -3.48
N CYS A 573 0.62 14.07 -3.75
CA CYS A 573 0.39 12.84 -2.99
C CYS A 573 1.48 12.60 -1.96
N GLU A 574 1.14 11.99 -0.82
CA GLU A 574 2.05 11.68 0.29
C GLU A 574 1.79 10.28 0.84
N PHE A 575 2.88 9.53 1.05
CA PHE A 575 2.93 8.27 1.79
C PHE A 575 3.72 8.45 3.10
N ARG A 576 3.29 7.75 4.16
CA ARG A 576 3.93 7.79 5.48
C ARG A 576 4.13 6.39 6.07
N PRO A 577 5.00 5.55 5.47
CA PRO A 577 5.30 4.24 6.05
C PRO A 577 5.93 4.39 7.43
N ILE A 578 5.49 3.52 8.35
CA ILE A 578 6.02 3.44 9.70
C ILE A 578 6.74 2.10 9.91
N LYS A 579 7.87 2.12 10.62
CA LYS A 579 8.56 0.92 11.12
C LYS A 579 9.05 1.20 12.54
N GLY A 580 9.21 0.18 13.36
CA GLY A 580 9.60 0.32 14.76
C GLY A 580 8.61 1.14 15.61
N THR A 581 8.17 0.60 16.74
CA THR A 581 7.31 1.35 17.66
C THR A 581 7.73 1.08 19.09
N ILE A 582 8.02 2.15 19.83
CA ILE A 582 8.40 2.07 21.24
C ILE A 582 7.41 2.86 22.06
N LYS A 583 6.98 2.31 23.20
CA LYS A 583 6.08 3.01 24.12
C LYS A 583 6.73 4.27 24.68
N ASN A 584 5.99 5.38 24.68
CA ASN A 584 6.40 6.63 25.32
C ASN A 584 6.07 6.55 26.82
N THR A 585 7.06 6.26 27.66
CA THR A 585 6.96 6.26 29.12
C THR A 585 7.62 7.53 29.70
N PRO A 586 7.35 7.94 30.95
CA PRO A 586 7.97 9.13 31.54
C PRO A 586 9.51 9.14 31.51
N GLU A 587 10.14 7.96 31.50
CA GLU A 587 11.60 7.79 31.40
C GLU A 587 12.11 7.78 29.96
N MET A 588 11.21 7.64 28.97
CA MET A 588 11.56 7.61 27.56
C MET A 588 11.85 9.03 27.07
N THR A 589 13.06 9.26 26.59
CA THR A 589 13.41 10.50 25.89
C THR A 589 13.56 10.21 24.40
N ARG A 590 13.45 11.26 23.57
CA ARG A 590 13.70 11.15 22.14
C ARG A 590 15.07 10.51 21.82
N ALA A 591 16.12 10.83 22.56
CA ALA A 591 17.45 10.25 22.36
C ALA A 591 17.49 8.74 22.64
N ILE A 592 16.79 8.28 23.70
CA ILE A 592 16.67 6.85 24.02
C ILE A 592 15.84 6.12 22.95
N ALA A 593 14.76 6.75 22.48
CA ALA A 593 13.94 6.20 21.40
C ALA A 593 14.74 6.10 20.09
N GLU A 594 15.52 7.12 19.74
CA GLU A 594 16.43 7.11 18.60
C GLU A 594 17.47 5.99 18.71
N GLU A 595 18.11 5.81 19.86
CA GLU A 595 19.05 4.72 20.08
C GLU A 595 18.40 3.34 19.87
N LYS A 596 17.20 3.14 20.42
CA LYS A 596 16.50 1.85 20.35
C LYS A 596 15.86 1.56 18.99
N LEU A 597 15.41 2.59 18.25
CA LEU A 597 14.81 2.43 16.92
C LEU A 597 15.86 2.38 15.81
N ASN A 598 17.09 2.85 16.05
CA ASN A 598 18.15 2.89 15.06
C ASN A 598 18.91 1.56 14.94
N THR A 599 18.18 0.44 14.88
CA THR A 599 18.77 -0.88 14.66
C THR A 599 18.97 -1.15 13.16
N PRO A 600 19.94 -1.99 12.75
CA PRO A 600 20.10 -2.37 11.35
C PRO A 600 18.86 -2.99 10.72
N LYS A 601 18.07 -3.77 11.48
CA LYS A 601 16.83 -4.40 11.02
C LYS A 601 15.77 -3.33 10.68
N GLU A 602 15.43 -2.48 11.65
CA GLU A 602 14.38 -1.46 11.48
C GLU A 602 14.69 -0.47 10.36
N ARG A 603 15.97 -0.05 10.23
CA ARG A 603 16.42 0.80 9.13
C ARG A 603 16.32 0.10 7.78
N ALA A 604 16.71 -1.18 7.70
CA ALA A 604 16.65 -1.93 6.45
C ALA A 604 15.21 -2.12 5.97
N GLU A 605 14.30 -2.50 6.87
CA GLU A 605 12.88 -2.63 6.55
C GLU A 605 12.29 -1.30 6.09
N ASN A 606 12.56 -0.21 6.81
CA ASN A 606 12.06 1.10 6.39
C ASN A 606 12.62 1.50 5.02
N LEU A 607 13.91 1.24 4.77
CA LEU A 607 14.56 1.57 3.50
C LEU A 607 13.93 0.84 2.31
N MET A 608 13.69 -0.47 2.47
CA MET A 608 13.06 -1.31 1.44
C MET A 608 11.70 -0.74 1.05
N ILE A 609 10.87 -0.38 2.04
CA ILE A 609 9.54 0.19 1.78
C ILE A 609 9.63 1.59 1.18
N VAL A 610 10.57 2.44 1.62
CA VAL A 610 10.79 3.77 1.03
C VAL A 610 11.16 3.65 -0.45
N ASP A 611 12.11 2.79 -0.79
CA ASP A 611 12.54 2.62 -2.18
C ASP A 611 11.45 1.99 -3.05
N LEU A 612 10.64 1.07 -2.50
CA LEU A 612 9.46 0.52 -3.17
C LEU A 612 8.41 1.62 -3.47
N ILE A 613 8.09 2.47 -2.50
CA ILE A 613 7.12 3.57 -2.72
C ILE A 613 7.66 4.57 -3.74
N ARG A 614 8.97 4.89 -3.69
CA ARG A 614 9.61 5.73 -4.71
C ARG A 614 9.46 5.11 -6.10
N HIS A 615 9.65 3.80 -6.22
CA HIS A 615 9.49 3.09 -7.49
C HIS A 615 8.06 3.18 -8.01
N ASP A 616 7.06 2.87 -7.17
CA ASP A 616 5.64 2.94 -7.54
C ASP A 616 5.29 4.33 -8.09
N LEU A 617 5.79 5.38 -7.44
CA LEU A 617 5.56 6.76 -7.86
C LEU A 617 6.36 7.13 -9.11
N ASN A 618 7.64 6.76 -9.20
CA ASN A 618 8.53 7.11 -10.32
C ASN A 618 8.10 6.47 -11.65
N GLN A 619 7.30 5.41 -11.62
CA GLN A 619 6.68 4.85 -12.81
C GLN A 619 5.75 5.85 -13.53
N MET A 620 5.11 6.74 -12.76
CA MET A 620 4.12 7.70 -13.25
C MET A 620 4.60 9.15 -13.18
N LEU A 621 5.23 9.51 -12.07
CA LEU A 621 5.54 10.87 -11.67
C LEU A 621 7.02 11.17 -11.89
N ARG A 622 7.35 12.44 -12.11
CA ARG A 622 8.74 12.89 -12.32
C ARG A 622 9.41 13.48 -11.09
N ASN A 623 8.62 14.09 -10.21
CA ASN A 623 9.12 14.80 -9.02
C ASN A 623 8.72 14.03 -7.76
N VAL A 624 9.39 12.89 -7.53
CA VAL A 624 9.23 12.12 -6.28
C VAL A 624 10.34 12.52 -5.31
N ARG A 625 9.95 12.91 -4.10
CA ARG A 625 10.87 13.36 -3.04
C ARG A 625 10.67 12.60 -1.75
N VAL A 626 11.74 12.46 -0.96
CA VAL A 626 11.71 11.90 0.39
C VAL A 626 12.04 13.04 1.36
N ASP A 627 11.00 13.65 1.93
CA ASP A 627 11.14 14.85 2.77
C ASP A 627 11.61 14.52 4.19
N LYS A 628 11.30 13.31 4.66
CA LYS A 628 11.83 12.73 5.90
C LYS A 628 12.22 11.29 5.63
N LEU A 629 13.40 10.89 6.08
CA LEU A 629 13.90 9.53 5.95
C LEU A 629 14.26 9.00 7.33
N MET A 630 13.57 7.94 7.77
CA MET A 630 13.82 7.23 9.03
C MET A 630 13.96 8.18 10.23
N THR A 631 13.05 9.14 10.34
CA THR A 631 13.07 10.10 11.44
C THR A 631 12.20 9.58 12.56
N VAL A 632 12.70 9.64 13.80
CA VAL A 632 11.88 9.32 14.98
C VAL A 632 10.90 10.45 15.22
N GLU A 633 9.61 10.15 15.13
CA GLU A 633 8.52 11.05 15.51
C GLU A 633 7.98 10.67 16.89
N GLU A 634 7.77 11.70 17.72
CA GLU A 634 7.17 11.56 19.04
C GLU A 634 5.66 11.72 18.95
N TYR A 635 4.94 10.74 19.49
CA TYR A 635 3.50 10.75 19.66
C TYR A 635 3.15 10.66 21.14
N LYS A 636 1.88 10.92 21.46
CA LYS A 636 1.40 10.97 22.85
C LYS A 636 1.70 9.70 23.65
N THR A 637 1.64 8.53 23.02
CA THR A 637 1.80 7.23 23.68
C THR A 637 2.97 6.40 23.14
N VAL A 638 3.59 6.81 22.03
CA VAL A 638 4.64 6.05 21.34
C VAL A 638 5.66 6.94 20.63
N PHE A 639 6.84 6.39 20.35
CA PHE A 639 7.79 6.89 19.36
C PHE A 639 7.81 5.92 18.17
N GLN A 640 7.91 6.45 16.94
CA GLN A 640 7.94 5.61 15.73
C GLN A 640 8.97 6.13 14.72
N LEU A 641 9.54 5.21 13.92
CA LEU A 641 10.40 5.56 12.79
C LEU A 641 9.51 5.84 11.56
N VAL A 642 9.53 7.08 11.08
CA VAL A 642 8.67 7.55 10.00
C VAL A 642 9.52 8.04 8.83
N SER A 643 9.09 7.69 7.62
CA SER A 643 9.55 8.32 6.39
C SER A 643 8.37 9.01 5.69
N VAL A 644 8.64 10.09 4.98
CA VAL A 644 7.62 10.87 4.25
C VAL A 644 8.05 10.95 2.79
N ILE A 645 7.29 10.30 1.92
CA ILE A 645 7.53 10.27 0.47
C ILE A 645 6.41 11.05 -0.21
N GLN A 646 6.76 11.98 -1.08
CA GLN A 646 5.81 12.81 -1.79
C GLN A 646 6.01 12.76 -3.30
N GLY A 647 4.91 12.90 -4.03
CA GLY A 647 4.89 12.93 -5.50
C GLY A 647 4.03 14.09 -6.01
N ASP A 648 4.49 14.69 -7.11
CA ASP A 648 3.78 15.75 -7.83
C ASP A 648 2.82 15.18 -8.88
N LEU A 649 1.53 15.49 -8.73
CA LEU A 649 0.43 15.09 -9.60
C LEU A 649 0.06 16.16 -10.65
N HIS A 650 0.83 17.24 -10.82
CA HIS A 650 0.57 18.29 -11.83
C HIS A 650 0.78 17.86 -13.30
N GLY A 651 0.61 16.58 -13.60
CA GLY A 651 0.77 15.99 -14.93
C GLY A 651 -0.53 15.40 -15.48
N GLN A 652 -0.41 14.24 -16.12
CA GLN A 652 -1.54 13.50 -16.67
C GLN A 652 -2.19 12.52 -15.68
N TYR A 653 -1.56 12.29 -14.51
CA TYR A 653 -2.02 11.39 -13.46
C TYR A 653 -2.67 12.17 -12.32
N SER A 654 -3.52 11.50 -11.56
CA SER A 654 -4.31 12.04 -10.45
C SER A 654 -4.18 11.14 -9.21
N GLY A 655 -4.78 11.55 -8.08
CA GLY A 655 -4.69 10.78 -6.84
C GLY A 655 -5.20 9.34 -6.93
N ILE A 656 -6.24 9.11 -7.75
CA ILE A 656 -6.76 7.76 -7.98
C ILE A 656 -5.77 6.88 -8.76
N ASP A 657 -4.93 7.47 -9.63
CA ASP A 657 -3.85 6.73 -10.30
C ASP A 657 -2.78 6.31 -9.29
N ALA A 658 -2.39 7.19 -8.36
CA ALA A 658 -1.46 6.86 -7.28
C ALA A 658 -2.01 5.73 -6.39
N LEU A 659 -3.28 5.81 -5.98
CA LEU A 659 -3.94 4.77 -5.19
C LEU A 659 -3.95 3.42 -5.92
N ALA A 660 -4.36 3.42 -7.19
CA ALA A 660 -4.51 2.22 -8.00
C ALA A 660 -3.18 1.57 -8.40
N HIS A 661 -2.05 2.28 -8.38
CA HIS A 661 -0.74 1.70 -8.72
C HIS A 661 0.05 1.27 -7.48
N SER A 662 -0.16 1.93 -6.34
CA SER A 662 0.60 1.61 -5.13
C SER A 662 0.00 0.47 -4.32
N LEU A 663 -1.26 0.09 -4.53
CA LEU A 663 -1.92 -1.01 -3.82
C LEU A 663 -1.45 -2.40 -4.31
N PRO A 664 -1.35 -3.40 -3.41
CA PRO A 664 -1.52 -3.30 -1.96
C PRO A 664 -0.33 -2.61 -1.26
N PRO A 665 -0.49 -2.12 -0.01
CA PRO A 665 0.56 -1.38 0.69
C PRO A 665 1.89 -2.15 0.74
N GLY A 666 2.98 -1.47 0.38
CA GLY A 666 4.34 -2.03 0.40
C GLY A 666 4.71 -2.62 1.77
N SER A 667 4.36 -1.91 2.85
CA SER A 667 4.58 -2.35 4.23
C SER A 667 3.83 -3.63 4.62
N MET A 668 2.82 -4.01 3.85
CA MET A 668 2.01 -5.22 4.02
C MET A 668 2.28 -6.26 2.93
N THR A 669 3.29 -6.10 2.08
CA THR A 669 3.64 -7.08 1.04
C THR A 669 5.07 -7.55 1.25
N GLY A 670 6.03 -6.80 0.73
CA GLY A 670 7.42 -7.20 0.60
C GLY A 670 8.02 -6.56 -0.64
N ALA A 671 9.33 -6.71 -0.81
CA ALA A 671 10.06 -6.14 -1.93
C ALA A 671 10.96 -7.23 -2.54
N PRO A 672 10.87 -7.55 -3.84
CA PRO A 672 9.97 -6.98 -4.85
C PRO A 672 8.50 -7.37 -4.67
N LYS A 673 7.57 -6.43 -4.92
CA LYS A 673 6.14 -6.54 -4.58
C LYS A 673 5.45 -7.74 -5.22
N LEU A 674 5.54 -7.88 -6.55
CA LEU A 674 4.85 -8.94 -7.29
C LEU A 674 5.28 -10.32 -6.80
N ARG A 675 6.60 -10.58 -6.79
CA ARG A 675 7.18 -11.83 -6.32
C ARG A 675 6.85 -12.12 -4.86
N SER A 676 6.85 -11.09 -4.01
CA SER A 676 6.52 -11.24 -2.59
C SER A 676 5.07 -11.66 -2.38
N VAL A 677 4.12 -11.08 -3.13
CA VAL A 677 2.70 -11.46 -3.06
C VAL A 677 2.49 -12.91 -3.49
N GLU A 678 3.18 -13.38 -4.53
CA GLU A 678 3.14 -14.78 -4.97
C GLU A 678 3.58 -15.74 -3.86
N LEU A 679 4.74 -15.46 -3.24
CA LEU A 679 5.29 -16.28 -2.16
C LEU A 679 4.40 -16.25 -0.92
N LEU A 680 3.89 -15.06 -0.55
CA LEU A 680 2.99 -14.91 0.59
C LEU A 680 1.70 -15.69 0.42
N ARG A 681 1.15 -15.77 -0.80
CA ARG A 681 -0.04 -16.58 -1.06
C ARG A 681 0.19 -18.06 -0.74
N GLU A 682 1.35 -18.61 -1.14
CA GLU A 682 1.74 -19.98 -0.78
C GLU A 682 1.91 -20.11 0.75
N LEU A 683 2.69 -19.22 1.36
CA LEU A 683 3.01 -19.22 2.78
C LEU A 683 1.77 -19.04 3.67
N GLU A 684 0.75 -18.34 3.20
CA GLU A 684 -0.51 -18.11 3.93
C GLU A 684 -1.58 -19.16 3.61
N ASN A 685 -1.19 -20.29 3.02
CA ASN A 685 -2.04 -21.42 2.66
C ASN A 685 -3.18 -21.03 1.69
N ASN A 686 -2.91 -20.10 0.78
CA ASN A 686 -3.89 -19.51 -0.15
C ASN A 686 -5.09 -18.84 0.53
N HIS A 687 -4.98 -18.51 1.83
CA HIS A 687 -6.01 -17.71 2.48
C HIS A 687 -5.93 -16.26 2.01
N ARG A 688 -7.09 -15.70 1.68
CA ARG A 688 -7.23 -14.26 1.46
C ARG A 688 -7.03 -13.51 2.78
N ARG A 689 -6.35 -12.37 2.70
CA ARG A 689 -6.28 -11.38 3.78
C ARG A 689 -7.56 -10.55 3.83
N GLY A 690 -8.18 -10.30 2.69
CA GLY A 690 -9.43 -9.55 2.58
C GLY A 690 -9.27 -8.09 3.01
N ILE A 691 -10.17 -7.62 3.87
CA ILE A 691 -10.15 -6.24 4.40
C ILE A 691 -8.82 -5.93 5.10
N TYR A 692 -8.25 -6.91 5.82
CA TYR A 692 -6.94 -6.75 6.47
C TYR A 692 -5.82 -6.61 5.44
N SER A 693 -4.82 -5.77 5.73
CA SER A 693 -3.75 -5.37 4.79
C SER A 693 -4.22 -4.62 3.55
N GLY A 694 -5.53 -4.38 3.39
CA GLY A 694 -6.08 -3.43 2.45
C GLY A 694 -5.96 -1.99 2.96
N VAL A 695 -6.78 -1.10 2.42
CA VAL A 695 -6.85 0.31 2.82
C VAL A 695 -8.28 0.78 3.02
N CYS A 696 -8.48 1.71 3.95
CA CYS A 696 -9.77 2.37 4.16
C CYS A 696 -9.62 3.88 4.32
N GLY A 697 -10.64 4.63 3.90
CA GLY A 697 -10.53 6.07 3.80
C GLY A 697 -11.62 6.70 2.95
N PHE A 698 -11.30 7.83 2.33
CA PHE A 698 -12.24 8.58 1.49
C PHE A 698 -11.60 9.14 0.21
N TRP A 699 -12.46 9.41 -0.79
CA TRP A 699 -12.19 10.28 -1.93
C TRP A 699 -13.31 11.31 -2.07
N SER A 700 -12.97 12.58 -1.81
CA SER A 700 -13.93 13.68 -1.81
C SER A 700 -14.18 14.21 -3.22
N VAL A 701 -15.36 14.81 -3.43
CA VAL A 701 -15.68 15.64 -4.61
C VAL A 701 -14.75 16.85 -4.78
N SER A 702 -13.99 17.23 -3.74
CA SER A 702 -12.89 18.22 -3.87
C SER A 702 -11.63 17.66 -4.54
N ASP A 703 -11.66 16.39 -4.93
CA ASP A 703 -10.53 15.61 -5.45
C ASP A 703 -9.38 15.43 -4.45
N GLN A 704 -9.72 15.44 -3.16
CA GLN A 704 -8.81 15.07 -2.06
C GLN A 704 -9.11 13.64 -1.61
N GLY A 705 -8.07 12.91 -1.19
CA GLY A 705 -8.25 11.59 -0.60
C GLY A 705 -7.25 11.35 0.52
N ASP A 706 -7.65 10.52 1.49
CA ASP A 706 -6.79 10.07 2.59
C ASP A 706 -7.18 8.63 2.94
N TRP A 707 -6.21 7.72 2.88
CA TRP A 707 -6.36 6.29 3.00
C TRP A 707 -5.33 5.75 3.99
N SER A 708 -5.81 4.99 4.96
CA SER A 708 -5.00 4.31 5.97
C SER A 708 -4.87 2.82 5.65
N VAL A 709 -3.76 2.21 6.05
CA VAL A 709 -3.61 0.75 5.99
C VAL A 709 -4.56 0.10 6.99
N VAL A 710 -5.27 -0.96 6.62
CA VAL A 710 -6.15 -1.68 7.56
C VAL A 710 -5.36 -2.68 8.40
N ILE A 711 -4.82 -2.17 9.51
CA ILE A 711 -4.10 -2.92 10.55
C ILE A 711 -4.67 -2.57 11.93
N ARG A 712 -4.40 -3.40 12.96
CA ARG A 712 -4.94 -3.21 14.32
C ARG A 712 -6.46 -3.02 14.34
N SER A 713 -7.15 -3.78 13.49
CA SER A 713 -8.55 -3.61 13.17
C SER A 713 -9.26 -4.96 13.19
N ALA A 714 -10.56 -4.94 13.47
CA ALA A 714 -11.42 -6.12 13.38
C ALA A 714 -12.51 -5.91 12.33
N PHE A 715 -12.84 -6.95 11.58
CA PHE A 715 -13.87 -6.88 10.56
C PHE A 715 -14.76 -8.12 10.54
N SER A 716 -15.96 -7.97 9.97
CA SER A 716 -16.97 -9.02 9.84
C SER A 716 -17.65 -8.87 8.49
N TYR A 717 -17.93 -9.97 7.81
CA TYR A 717 -18.75 -9.98 6.59
C TYR A 717 -20.19 -10.34 6.95
N LYS A 718 -21.16 -9.61 6.40
CA LYS A 718 -22.58 -9.76 6.82
C LYS A 718 -23.20 -11.08 6.38
N ASP A 719 -22.70 -11.66 5.29
CA ASP A 719 -23.14 -12.96 4.76
C ASP A 719 -22.35 -14.15 5.35
N GLU A 720 -21.44 -13.90 6.31
CA GLU A 720 -20.66 -14.96 6.97
C GLU A 720 -21.27 -15.33 8.33
N SER A 721 -21.96 -16.48 8.39
CA SER A 721 -22.43 -17.09 9.64
C SER A 721 -22.06 -18.57 9.74
N GLU A 722 -21.81 -19.05 10.96
CA GLU A 722 -21.57 -20.46 11.24
C GLU A 722 -22.47 -20.94 12.38
N ALA A 723 -22.75 -22.25 12.43
CA ALA A 723 -23.46 -22.86 13.54
C ALA A 723 -22.65 -22.71 14.85
N TRP A 724 -23.31 -22.28 15.92
CA TRP A 724 -22.72 -22.31 17.26
C TRP A 724 -22.76 -23.72 17.84
N GLU A 725 -21.60 -24.38 17.93
CA GLU A 725 -21.49 -25.67 18.61
C GLU A 725 -21.43 -25.46 20.12
N HIS A 726 -22.41 -25.97 20.87
CA HIS A 726 -22.32 -26.03 22.33
C HIS A 726 -21.29 -27.11 22.69
N THR A 727 -20.26 -26.74 23.46
CA THR A 727 -19.43 -27.75 24.13
C THR A 727 -20.25 -28.24 25.32
N ASP A 728 -21.00 -29.32 25.12
CA ASP A 728 -21.79 -29.95 26.17
C ASP A 728 -20.85 -30.42 27.30
N ASP A 729 -21.03 -29.84 28.49
CA ASP A 729 -20.55 -30.45 29.73
C ASP A 729 -21.39 -31.73 29.95
N PRO A 730 -20.78 -32.93 30.05
CA PRO A 730 -21.52 -34.19 30.21
C PRO A 730 -22.43 -34.23 31.44
N ALA A 731 -22.32 -33.26 32.36
CA ALA A 731 -23.09 -33.19 33.59
C ALA A 731 -24.45 -32.47 33.48
N SER A 732 -24.78 -31.78 32.38
CA SER A 732 -26.04 -31.02 32.26
C SER A 732 -27.13 -31.69 31.41
N MET A 733 -26.96 -32.96 31.03
CA MET A 733 -27.99 -33.72 30.31
C MET A 733 -29.09 -34.24 31.24
N GLU A 734 -29.91 -33.34 31.77
CA GLU A 734 -31.30 -33.67 32.13
C GLU A 734 -32.13 -32.37 32.15
N SER A 735 -33.01 -32.24 31.15
CA SER A 735 -34.03 -31.20 30.94
C SER A 735 -33.64 -29.91 30.20
N SER A 736 -33.64 -29.96 28.87
CA SER A 736 -34.57 -29.16 28.05
C SER A 736 -34.44 -29.54 26.58
N ALA A 737 -35.57 -29.92 25.99
CA ALA A 737 -35.74 -30.07 24.56
C ALA A 737 -36.05 -28.68 23.97
N HIS A 738 -35.49 -28.40 22.79
CA HIS A 738 -35.62 -27.17 21.99
C HIS A 738 -34.80 -25.95 22.47
N GLU A 739 -33.49 -25.98 22.26
CA GLU A 739 -32.74 -24.74 22.02
C GLU A 739 -32.34 -24.67 20.54
N SER A 740 -32.74 -23.58 19.89
CA SER A 740 -32.35 -23.25 18.52
C SER A 740 -30.83 -23.27 18.39
N THR A 741 -30.29 -23.96 17.40
CA THR A 741 -28.89 -23.79 16.99
C THR A 741 -28.69 -22.33 16.60
N GLY A 742 -28.17 -21.51 17.51
CA GLY A 742 -27.92 -20.10 17.25
C GLY A 742 -26.88 -19.93 16.16
N GLU A 743 -27.15 -19.08 15.17
CA GLU A 743 -26.12 -18.63 14.23
C GLU A 743 -25.16 -17.69 14.96
N CYS A 744 -23.85 -17.93 14.81
CA CYS A 744 -22.82 -17.08 15.41
C CYS A 744 -22.29 -16.06 14.41
N GLN A 745 -21.99 -14.86 14.90
CA GLN A 745 -21.32 -13.84 14.10
C GLN A 745 -19.82 -14.13 14.05
N ILE A 746 -19.22 -14.02 12.86
CA ILE A 746 -17.78 -14.19 12.66
C ILE A 746 -17.10 -12.83 12.55
N TRP A 747 -16.10 -12.63 13.39
CA TRP A 747 -15.15 -11.52 13.31
C TRP A 747 -13.74 -12.03 13.01
N ARG A 748 -12.94 -11.22 12.35
CA ARG A 748 -11.59 -11.53 11.92
C ARG A 748 -10.64 -10.42 12.31
N ILE A 749 -9.45 -10.80 12.74
CA ILE A 749 -8.34 -9.88 13.04
C ILE A 749 -7.10 -10.45 12.37
N GLY A 750 -6.49 -9.67 11.48
CA GLY A 750 -5.17 -10.00 10.92
C GLY A 750 -4.05 -9.36 11.75
N ALA A 751 -2.93 -10.07 11.85
CA ALA A 751 -1.69 -9.57 12.41
C ALA A 751 -0.49 -10.20 11.69
N GLY A 752 0.63 -9.49 11.67
CA GLY A 752 1.85 -9.96 11.02
C GLY A 752 2.98 -8.94 11.09
N GLY A 753 4.10 -9.28 10.48
CA GLY A 753 5.33 -8.50 10.52
C GLY A 753 6.17 -8.73 9.28
N ALA A 754 7.09 -7.80 9.04
CA ALA A 754 8.08 -7.93 7.99
C ALA A 754 9.13 -8.95 8.42
N ILE A 755 9.33 -9.97 7.60
CA ILE A 755 10.36 -10.96 7.79
C ILE A 755 11.55 -10.56 6.94
N THR A 756 12.70 -10.43 7.58
CA THR A 756 13.99 -10.20 6.92
C THR A 756 14.95 -11.34 7.23
N VAL A 757 16.12 -11.34 6.57
CA VAL A 757 17.21 -12.27 6.91
C VAL A 757 17.76 -12.09 8.33
N LEU A 758 17.44 -10.96 8.99
CA LEU A 758 17.84 -10.63 10.36
C LEU A 758 16.76 -10.99 11.40
N SER A 759 15.59 -11.45 10.98
CA SER A 759 14.48 -11.80 11.87
C SER A 759 14.80 -13.04 12.73
N ASP A 760 14.37 -13.00 14.00
CA ASP A 760 14.32 -14.18 14.87
C ASP A 760 12.89 -14.76 14.85
N PRO A 761 12.70 -16.05 14.48
CA PRO A 761 11.35 -16.61 14.34
C PRO A 761 10.45 -16.50 15.58
N MET A 762 11.03 -16.59 16.79
CA MET A 762 10.27 -16.47 18.03
C MET A 762 9.90 -15.01 18.31
N GLU A 763 10.82 -14.07 18.10
CA GLU A 763 10.53 -12.64 18.23
C GLU A 763 9.42 -12.20 17.26
N GLU A 764 9.42 -12.68 16.02
CA GLU A 764 8.37 -12.38 15.03
C GLU A 764 7.00 -12.93 15.45
N TRP A 765 6.96 -14.13 16.04
CA TRP A 765 5.74 -14.69 16.63
C TRP A 765 5.20 -13.80 17.77
N LEU A 766 6.08 -13.37 18.68
CA LEU A 766 5.72 -12.51 19.80
C LEU A 766 5.24 -11.13 19.33
N GLU A 767 5.88 -10.58 18.29
CA GLU A 767 5.47 -9.33 17.66
C GLU A 767 4.08 -9.46 17.01
N MET A 768 3.84 -10.52 16.23
CA MET A 768 2.54 -10.81 15.64
C MET A 768 1.45 -10.90 16.71
N LYS A 769 1.71 -11.62 17.80
CA LYS A 769 0.77 -11.74 18.93
C LYS A 769 0.49 -10.38 19.59
N THR A 770 1.52 -9.57 19.81
CA THR A 770 1.37 -8.22 20.38
C THR A 770 0.49 -7.32 19.49
N LYS A 771 0.66 -7.41 18.17
CA LYS A 771 -0.18 -6.69 17.20
C LYS A 771 -1.63 -7.21 17.21
N LEU A 772 -1.83 -8.52 17.28
CA LEU A 772 -3.15 -9.14 17.42
C LEU A 772 -3.88 -8.66 18.68
N GLU A 773 -3.19 -8.64 19.83
CA GLU A 773 -3.75 -8.23 21.12
C GLU A 773 -4.32 -6.79 21.09
N SER A 774 -3.74 -5.91 20.26
CA SER A 774 -4.19 -4.51 20.14
C SER A 774 -5.66 -4.35 19.70
N ALA A 775 -6.18 -5.29 18.91
CA ALA A 775 -7.58 -5.34 18.49
C ALA A 775 -8.36 -6.46 19.18
N LEU A 776 -7.71 -7.59 19.48
CA LEU A 776 -8.35 -8.74 20.14
C LEU A 776 -8.88 -8.36 21.53
N GLN A 777 -8.22 -7.44 22.22
CA GLN A 777 -8.72 -6.90 23.49
C GLN A 777 -10.12 -6.26 23.36
N ALA A 778 -10.65 -5.95 22.18
CA ALA A 778 -12.04 -5.51 22.07
C ALA A 778 -13.05 -6.66 22.24
N PHE A 779 -12.60 -7.91 22.22
CA PHE A 779 -13.39 -9.14 22.37
C PHE A 779 -13.10 -9.95 23.64
N VAL A 780 -12.01 -9.68 24.36
CA VAL A 780 -11.66 -10.31 25.64
C VAL A 780 -11.60 -9.36 26.84
#